data_AF-A0A2B4SB03-F1
#
_entry.id   AF-A0A2B4SB03-F1
#
_cell.length_a   1.000
_cell.length_b   1.000
_cell.length_c   1.000
_cell.angle_alpha   90.00
_cell.angle_beta   90.00
_cell.angle_gamma   90.00
#
_symmetry.space_group_name_H-M   'P 1'
#
loop_
_entity.id
_entity.type
_entity.pdbx_description
1 polymer ?
#
loop_
_entity_poly.entity_id
_entity_poly.type
_entity_poly.pdbx_seq_one_letter_code
_entity_poly.pdbx_strand_id
1 'polypeptide(L)'
;MSTKEKICFPSENKQGACPGVLTGDVNKSTMGLVVVQEWWGMNEIIIDEAADISGRGNLVTLVPDLYRGKVATDHETAGHYMSDLDWPGAVQDIAGAANFLKEKGCKKVGVTGFCMGGALSLAAAALIPEEIAAAAPFYGIPSANLCDLGKIKIPLQAHFGSKDNLEGFSSPKDVKALTEKLDAGGVNMMKYQYPPVFKDFVIHVVRSLGSSDRAALRFNCRGLIPGSMFDGDMFEIIASLVQVNELSFMNMSLLNNFLSRIGHSELLRELVKVEMRISVGVILGEYLKFRSVNGFRRGTSTRPDNSNNIVKFLFSKKQGIAEVRGWLRQLSCHNIRNFELDLNKVIRSLQLSWPVITMALVIIGELYASSFRSQNSEDVYVTEEDYFVYSFSHSETCGLLSEWILQNGGLYFKQGYSNLEILEFLKLHDIAISLSTLKRRLRSLALSRRSTISDDQLKNAIEKELGKSGCFVGYRKMWSRLRKKGVIVKRATVMRCLRELDPDGVNSRRKKRLRRRAYHSKGPNFIWHIDGHDKLKPYGFSVHGCIDGFSRRLIWLEVGSTNKNPEVIAKYYLDAVKQSGGVPRKIRSDDGTENSVIEAIHTYLRSSHNDDNAGERCFVIGRTTANQIIEAYWSQLVKDGPGWWINFFKDLSVLGLFNGFDTVHQDCIRFCFMNIFRQELYQVAEMWNQHQIASSRFGNSTGPRGKPDCMYFLPHLYNTEDFKDIDLHELEELNDNSTMCSADFSEEFEEFALIVMNVLGLSLPQDVNEGLDLYLRLIQEINRLT
;
A
#
# COMPACT_ATOMS: atom_id res chain seq x y z
N MET A 1 -28.99 12.96 17.18
CA MET A 1 -28.82 12.78 18.64
C MET A 1 -29.71 11.62 19.06
N SER A 2 -29.14 10.61 19.70
CA SER A 2 -29.88 9.51 20.31
C SER A 2 -30.75 10.07 21.45
N THR A 3 -32.01 9.63 21.56
CA THR A 3 -32.91 10.00 22.66
C THR A 3 -32.46 9.32 23.95
N LYS A 4 -32.38 10.06 25.06
CA LYS A 4 -32.09 9.52 26.41
C LYS A 4 -33.37 9.58 27.24
N GLU A 5 -33.95 8.43 27.56
CA GLU A 5 -35.19 8.32 28.31
C GLU A 5 -34.92 7.69 29.68
N LYS A 6 -35.31 8.38 30.76
CA LYS A 6 -35.26 7.80 32.10
C LYS A 6 -36.43 6.84 32.26
N ILE A 7 -36.13 5.61 32.68
CA ILE A 7 -37.12 4.56 32.88
C ILE A 7 -36.93 3.89 34.23
N CYS A 8 -37.91 3.08 34.62
CA CYS A 8 -37.80 2.14 35.73
C CYS A 8 -38.36 0.80 35.26
N PHE A 9 -37.65 -0.29 35.54
CA PHE A 9 -38.01 -1.63 35.06
C PHE A 9 -38.02 -2.66 36.21
N PRO A 10 -38.82 -3.74 36.09
CA PRO A 10 -38.88 -4.79 37.10
C PRO A 10 -37.53 -5.50 37.27
N SER A 11 -37.19 -5.85 38.52
CA SER A 11 -36.00 -6.61 38.87
C SER A 11 -36.31 -7.54 40.04
N GLU A 12 -35.68 -8.72 40.07
CA GLU A 12 -35.75 -9.66 41.19
C GLU A 12 -34.78 -9.31 42.33
N ASN A 13 -34.02 -8.21 42.18
CA ASN A 13 -33.23 -7.65 43.27
C ASN A 13 -34.17 -7.32 44.46
N LYS A 14 -33.72 -7.64 45.69
CA LYS A 14 -34.47 -7.34 46.93
C LYS A 14 -34.77 -5.85 47.12
N GLN A 15 -34.01 -4.97 46.45
CA GLN A 15 -34.26 -3.53 46.43
C GLN A 15 -35.45 -3.12 45.55
N GLY A 16 -36.06 -4.06 44.82
CA GLY A 16 -37.21 -3.83 43.94
C GLY A 16 -36.82 -3.31 42.56
N ALA A 17 -37.76 -2.61 41.91
CA ALA A 17 -37.60 -2.09 40.55
C ALA A 17 -36.35 -1.20 40.40
N CYS A 18 -35.63 -1.37 39.29
CA CYS A 18 -34.36 -0.71 39.04
C CYS A 18 -34.58 0.51 38.12
N PRO A 19 -34.14 1.72 38.51
CA PRO A 19 -34.08 2.86 37.61
C PRO A 19 -33.02 2.63 36.52
N GLY A 20 -33.18 3.29 35.37
CA GLY A 20 -32.16 3.26 34.33
C GLY A 20 -32.39 4.29 33.23
N VAL A 21 -31.46 4.34 32.28
CA VAL A 21 -31.55 5.21 31.11
C VAL A 21 -31.54 4.37 29.84
N LEU A 22 -32.63 4.48 29.08
CA LEU A 22 -32.80 3.87 27.78
C LEU A 22 -32.31 4.82 26.69
N THR A 23 -31.53 4.31 25.74
CA THR A 23 -31.13 5.07 24.56
C THR A 23 -31.36 4.31 23.26
N GLY A 24 -31.65 5.05 22.19
CA GLY A 24 -32.04 4.50 20.89
C GLY A 24 -33.57 4.32 20.73
N ASP A 25 -33.99 3.98 19.50
CA ASP A 25 -35.40 3.80 19.16
C ASP A 25 -35.77 2.32 19.20
N VAL A 26 -36.54 1.92 20.23
CA VAL A 26 -36.99 0.54 20.45
C VAL A 26 -37.79 -0.04 19.28
N ASN A 27 -38.40 0.80 18.44
CA ASN A 27 -39.17 0.32 17.29
C ASN A 27 -38.30 0.05 16.04
N LYS A 28 -37.01 0.41 16.08
CA LYS A 28 -36.11 0.33 14.91
C LYS A 28 -35.05 -0.75 14.99
N SER A 29 -34.81 -1.36 16.15
CA SER A 29 -33.83 -2.42 16.28
C SER A 29 -34.38 -3.63 17.00
N THR A 30 -34.02 -4.81 16.51
CA THR A 30 -34.29 -6.09 17.18
C THR A 30 -33.12 -6.52 18.07
N MET A 31 -32.13 -5.66 18.27
CA MET A 31 -30.92 -5.93 19.07
C MET A 31 -30.88 -4.97 20.26
N GLY A 32 -30.67 -5.52 21.45
CA GLY A 32 -30.52 -4.77 22.70
C GLY A 32 -29.15 -4.98 23.32
N LEU A 33 -28.71 -4.04 24.16
CA LEU A 33 -27.48 -4.15 24.93
C LEU A 33 -27.67 -3.51 26.31
N VAL A 34 -27.38 -4.27 27.36
CA VAL A 34 -27.28 -3.73 28.72
C VAL A 34 -25.86 -3.20 28.91
N VAL A 35 -25.73 -1.94 29.34
CA VAL A 35 -24.42 -1.26 29.53
C VAL A 35 -24.24 -0.95 31.01
N VAL A 36 -23.28 -1.58 31.66
CA VAL A 36 -23.12 -1.54 33.13
C VAL A 36 -22.03 -0.54 33.54
N GLN A 37 -22.37 0.33 34.48
CA GLN A 37 -21.52 1.37 35.05
C GLN A 37 -20.23 0.85 35.72
N GLU A 38 -19.25 1.74 35.83
CA GLU A 38 -18.11 1.59 36.73
C GLU A 38 -18.52 1.76 38.21
N TRP A 39 -17.56 1.64 39.12
CA TRP A 39 -17.71 1.87 40.56
C TRP A 39 -18.14 3.31 40.95
N TRP A 40 -18.20 4.23 39.98
CA TRP A 40 -18.58 5.63 40.21
C TRP A 40 -20.09 5.84 40.36
N GLY A 41 -20.94 4.94 39.87
CA GLY A 41 -22.37 5.24 39.70
C GLY A 41 -22.77 5.45 38.24
N MET A 42 -24.07 5.55 38.00
CA MET A 42 -24.64 5.91 36.70
C MET A 42 -24.45 7.42 36.44
N ASN A 43 -23.24 7.81 36.07
CA ASN A 43 -22.88 9.19 35.73
C ASN A 43 -23.20 9.52 34.26
N GLU A 44 -22.98 10.78 33.86
CA GLU A 44 -23.22 11.20 32.48
C GLU A 44 -22.31 10.49 31.46
N ILE A 45 -21.08 10.14 31.87
CA ILE A 45 -20.09 9.48 30.99
C ILE A 45 -20.63 8.13 30.52
N ILE A 46 -21.12 7.28 31.41
CA ILE A 46 -21.64 5.96 31.02
C ILE A 46 -22.94 6.08 30.20
N ILE A 47 -23.76 7.10 30.47
CA ILE A 47 -24.98 7.38 29.71
C ILE A 47 -24.65 7.84 28.29
N ASP A 48 -23.64 8.70 28.13
CA ASP A 48 -23.13 9.16 26.85
C ASP A 48 -22.52 8.00 26.04
N GLU A 49 -21.70 7.17 26.69
CA GLU A 49 -21.12 5.98 26.06
C GLU A 49 -22.22 5.02 25.58
N ALA A 50 -23.25 4.77 26.39
CA ALA A 50 -24.38 3.96 25.97
C ALA A 50 -25.17 4.56 24.79
N ALA A 51 -25.29 5.89 24.72
CA ALA A 51 -25.94 6.59 23.61
C ALA A 51 -25.12 6.50 22.32
N ASP A 52 -23.79 6.59 22.42
CA ASP A 52 -22.86 6.44 21.31
C ASP A 52 -22.84 5.01 20.78
N ILE A 53 -22.80 4.02 21.67
CA ILE A 53 -22.90 2.60 21.31
C ILE A 53 -24.24 2.32 20.59
N SER A 54 -25.35 2.86 21.11
CA SER A 54 -26.66 2.73 20.46
C SER A 54 -26.65 3.29 19.03
N GLY A 55 -26.11 4.52 18.86
CA GLY A 55 -26.06 5.21 17.58
C GLY A 55 -25.18 4.52 16.54
N ARG A 56 -23.98 4.05 16.94
CA ARG A 56 -23.02 3.38 16.03
C ARG A 56 -23.40 1.93 15.74
N GLY A 57 -23.92 1.23 16.74
CA GLY A 57 -24.29 -0.19 16.66
C GLY A 57 -25.66 -0.47 16.06
N ASN A 58 -26.48 0.56 15.82
CA ASN A 58 -27.87 0.46 15.39
C ASN A 58 -28.68 -0.50 16.30
N LEU A 59 -28.52 -0.33 17.61
CA LEU A 59 -29.12 -1.15 18.67
C LEU A 59 -29.70 -0.26 19.78
N VAL A 60 -30.54 -0.85 20.63
CA VAL A 60 -31.08 -0.15 21.81
C VAL A 60 -30.18 -0.44 23.01
N THR A 61 -29.78 0.59 23.76
CA THR A 61 -29.03 0.38 25.01
C THR A 61 -29.86 0.72 26.24
N LEU A 62 -29.63 -0.01 27.32
CA LEU A 62 -30.17 0.29 28.65
C LEU A 62 -29.05 0.29 29.68
N VAL A 63 -28.89 1.41 30.39
CA VAL A 63 -27.97 1.56 31.52
C VAL A 63 -28.76 1.40 32.83
N PRO A 64 -28.58 0.31 33.59
CA PRO A 64 -29.21 0.13 34.90
C PRO A 64 -28.47 0.95 35.97
N ASP A 65 -29.22 1.63 36.84
CA ASP A 65 -28.67 2.37 37.98
C ASP A 65 -28.51 1.45 39.20
N LEU A 66 -27.35 0.79 39.26
CA LEU A 66 -27.06 -0.21 40.28
C LEU A 66 -26.92 0.38 41.69
N TYR A 67 -26.71 1.70 41.80
CA TYR A 67 -26.61 2.40 43.09
C TYR A 67 -27.84 3.22 43.45
N ARG A 68 -28.93 3.10 42.67
CA ARG A 68 -30.22 3.74 42.95
C ARG A 68 -30.09 5.26 43.12
N GLY A 69 -29.38 5.90 42.20
CA GLY A 69 -29.24 7.36 42.11
C GLY A 69 -27.99 7.91 42.80
N LYS A 70 -27.18 7.07 43.47
CA LYS A 70 -25.92 7.51 44.06
C LYS A 70 -24.81 7.49 43.02
N VAL A 71 -24.07 8.59 42.95
CA VAL A 71 -22.89 8.75 42.09
C VAL A 71 -21.76 9.29 42.97
N ALA A 72 -20.64 8.58 43.02
CA ALA A 72 -19.46 8.96 43.77
C ALA A 72 -18.70 10.08 43.03
N THR A 73 -18.13 10.99 43.80
CA THR A 73 -17.30 12.11 43.30
C THR A 73 -15.81 11.94 43.60
N ASP A 74 -15.47 10.96 44.44
CA ASP A 74 -14.12 10.68 44.92
C ASP A 74 -13.90 9.17 45.14
N HIS A 75 -12.64 8.75 45.23
CA HIS A 75 -12.25 7.34 45.27
C HIS A 75 -12.70 6.64 46.56
N GLU A 76 -12.77 7.35 47.70
CA GLU A 76 -13.17 6.78 48.98
C GLU A 76 -14.66 6.42 48.93
N THR A 77 -15.50 7.35 48.47
CA THR A 77 -16.94 7.13 48.27
C THR A 77 -17.20 6.02 47.24
N ALA A 78 -16.47 6.00 46.12
CA ALA A 78 -16.60 4.95 45.12
C ALA A 78 -16.23 3.56 45.68
N GLY A 79 -15.15 3.50 46.46
CA GLY A 79 -14.72 2.30 47.19
C GLY A 79 -15.79 1.79 48.15
N HIS A 80 -16.42 2.69 48.91
CA HIS A 80 -17.54 2.35 49.79
C HIS A 80 -18.75 1.81 49.02
N TYR A 81 -19.16 2.48 47.93
CA TYR A 81 -20.31 2.04 47.14
C TYR A 81 -20.10 0.67 46.50
N MET A 82 -18.89 0.38 46.00
CA MET A 82 -18.57 -0.93 45.44
C MET A 82 -18.49 -2.02 46.53
N SER A 83 -17.98 -1.69 47.71
CA SER A 83 -17.92 -2.60 48.85
C SER A 83 -19.31 -2.97 49.38
N ASP A 84 -20.24 -2.01 49.38
CA ASP A 84 -21.63 -2.17 49.84
C ASP A 84 -22.57 -2.77 48.77
N LEU A 85 -22.08 -2.96 47.53
CA LEU A 85 -22.92 -3.46 46.45
C LEU A 85 -23.34 -4.90 46.70
N ASP A 86 -24.65 -5.17 46.62
CA ASP A 86 -25.19 -6.52 46.52
C ASP A 86 -24.93 -7.08 45.12
N TRP A 87 -23.78 -7.75 44.94
CA TRP A 87 -23.35 -8.30 43.65
C TRP A 87 -24.36 -9.29 43.03
N PRO A 88 -24.91 -10.28 43.78
CA PRO A 88 -26.01 -11.11 43.28
C PRO A 88 -27.24 -10.29 42.86
N GLY A 89 -27.65 -9.32 43.67
CA GLY A 89 -28.76 -8.42 43.34
C GLY A 89 -28.51 -7.59 42.08
N ALA A 90 -27.28 -7.11 41.87
CA ALA A 90 -26.89 -6.38 40.67
C ALA A 90 -26.97 -7.24 39.40
N VAL A 91 -26.64 -8.53 39.49
CA VAL A 91 -26.86 -9.48 38.36
C VAL A 91 -28.35 -9.62 38.06
N GLN A 92 -29.23 -9.60 39.06
CA GLN A 92 -30.68 -9.60 38.85
C GLN A 92 -31.18 -8.30 38.21
N ASP A 93 -30.57 -7.16 38.53
CA ASP A 93 -30.87 -5.89 37.84
C ASP A 93 -30.48 -5.96 36.35
N ILE A 94 -29.35 -6.61 36.03
CA ILE A 94 -28.93 -6.85 34.65
C ILE A 94 -29.91 -7.80 33.92
N ALA A 95 -30.37 -8.85 34.59
CA ALA A 95 -31.40 -9.75 34.06
C ALA A 95 -32.72 -9.00 33.78
N GLY A 96 -33.18 -8.19 34.73
CA GLY A 96 -34.37 -7.33 34.58
C GLY A 96 -34.24 -6.36 33.42
N ALA A 97 -33.07 -5.73 33.25
CA ALA A 97 -32.79 -4.84 32.13
C ALA A 97 -32.83 -5.59 30.78
N ALA A 98 -32.26 -6.79 30.72
CA ALA A 98 -32.28 -7.61 29.52
C ALA A 98 -33.70 -8.05 29.13
N ASN A 99 -34.51 -8.45 30.13
CA ASN A 99 -35.90 -8.83 29.92
C ASN A 99 -36.76 -7.63 29.49
N PHE A 100 -36.57 -6.47 30.09
CA PHE A 100 -37.23 -5.24 29.67
C PHE A 100 -36.94 -4.91 28.19
N LEU A 101 -35.68 -5.01 27.75
CA LEU A 101 -35.33 -4.81 26.34
C LEU A 101 -36.02 -5.84 25.43
N LYS A 102 -36.13 -7.09 25.86
CA LYS A 102 -36.86 -8.13 25.11
C LYS A 102 -38.35 -7.82 24.98
N GLU A 103 -39.00 -7.38 26.07
CA GLU A 103 -40.41 -6.95 26.06
C GLU A 103 -40.66 -5.76 25.12
N LYS A 104 -39.67 -4.87 24.97
CA LYS A 104 -39.71 -3.75 24.02
C LYS A 104 -39.43 -4.16 22.57
N GLY A 105 -39.19 -5.45 22.29
CA GLY A 105 -39.07 -5.98 20.92
C GLY A 105 -37.65 -6.44 20.53
N CYS A 106 -36.66 -6.33 21.41
CA CYS A 106 -35.31 -6.84 21.14
C CYS A 106 -35.29 -8.38 21.18
N LYS A 107 -34.93 -9.02 20.07
CA LYS A 107 -34.85 -10.49 19.95
C LYS A 107 -33.57 -11.07 20.55
N LYS A 108 -32.47 -10.31 20.55
CA LYS A 108 -31.20 -10.68 21.17
C LYS A 108 -30.70 -9.53 22.00
N VAL A 109 -30.30 -9.81 23.23
CA VAL A 109 -29.76 -8.82 24.16
C VAL A 109 -28.38 -9.24 24.61
N GLY A 110 -27.39 -8.37 24.44
CA GLY A 110 -26.05 -8.58 24.99
C GLY A 110 -25.85 -7.84 26.31
N VAL A 111 -24.70 -8.05 26.95
CA VAL A 111 -24.24 -7.25 28.10
C VAL A 111 -22.80 -6.78 27.89
N THR A 112 -22.53 -5.55 28.30
CA THR A 112 -21.17 -4.99 28.39
C THR A 112 -21.07 -4.11 29.63
N GLY A 113 -19.85 -3.87 30.10
CA GLY A 113 -19.61 -3.00 31.25
C GLY A 113 -18.13 -2.83 31.53
N PHE A 114 -17.83 -1.84 32.36
CA PHE A 114 -16.47 -1.33 32.60
C PHE A 114 -16.08 -1.46 34.07
N CYS A 115 -14.84 -1.88 34.36
CA CYS A 115 -14.35 -2.13 35.72
C CYS A 115 -15.27 -3.08 36.50
N MET A 116 -15.92 -2.58 37.56
CA MET A 116 -16.99 -3.29 38.29
C MET A 116 -18.09 -3.83 37.35
N GLY A 117 -18.51 -3.04 36.36
CA GLY A 117 -19.46 -3.47 35.34
C GLY A 117 -18.92 -4.55 34.41
N GLY A 118 -17.60 -4.61 34.18
CA GLY A 118 -16.95 -5.69 33.45
C GLY A 118 -17.00 -7.00 34.22
N ALA A 119 -16.70 -6.96 35.53
CA ALA A 119 -16.84 -8.10 36.42
C ALA A 119 -18.29 -8.60 36.50
N LEU A 120 -19.27 -7.69 36.59
CA LEU A 120 -20.70 -8.01 36.57
C LEU A 120 -21.15 -8.58 35.22
N SER A 121 -20.58 -8.11 34.09
CA SER A 121 -20.88 -8.65 32.76
C SER A 121 -20.40 -10.10 32.61
N LEU A 122 -19.23 -10.44 33.15
CA LEU A 122 -18.76 -11.83 33.24
C LEU A 122 -19.66 -12.68 34.15
N ALA A 123 -20.04 -12.14 35.31
CA ALA A 123 -20.93 -12.85 36.22
C ALA A 123 -22.30 -13.11 35.58
N ALA A 124 -22.86 -12.13 34.86
CA ALA A 124 -24.09 -12.26 34.12
C ALA A 124 -23.99 -13.33 33.04
N ALA A 125 -22.90 -13.37 32.27
CA ALA A 125 -22.66 -14.41 31.27
C ALA A 125 -22.63 -15.84 31.86
N ALA A 126 -22.22 -15.98 33.12
CA ALA A 126 -22.16 -17.26 33.82
C ALA A 126 -23.48 -17.64 34.50
N LEU A 127 -24.21 -16.66 35.05
CA LEU A 127 -25.37 -16.88 35.91
C LEU A 127 -26.72 -16.79 35.19
N ILE A 128 -26.82 -15.96 34.14
CA ILE A 128 -28.04 -15.71 33.38
C ILE A 128 -27.84 -15.88 31.86
N PRO A 129 -27.28 -17.02 31.40
CA PRO A 129 -26.96 -17.26 29.99
C PRO A 129 -28.20 -17.41 29.09
N GLU A 130 -29.39 -17.63 29.66
CA GLU A 130 -30.65 -17.72 28.89
C GLU A 130 -31.22 -16.32 28.60
N GLU A 131 -30.88 -15.35 29.44
CA GLU A 131 -31.29 -13.97 29.35
C GLU A 131 -30.43 -13.19 28.36
N ILE A 132 -29.17 -13.58 28.19
CA ILE A 132 -28.16 -12.82 27.45
C ILE A 132 -27.55 -13.63 26.30
N ALA A 133 -27.47 -13.03 25.12
CA ALA A 133 -26.99 -13.67 23.90
C ALA A 133 -25.46 -13.60 23.69
N ALA A 134 -24.78 -12.62 24.31
CA ALA A 134 -23.33 -12.44 24.25
C ALA A 134 -22.86 -11.45 25.34
N ALA A 135 -21.59 -11.52 25.74
CA ALA A 135 -20.99 -10.60 26.70
C ALA A 135 -19.67 -9.99 26.20
N ALA A 136 -19.46 -8.70 26.48
CA ALA A 136 -18.24 -7.97 26.17
C ALA A 136 -17.71 -7.18 27.40
N PRO A 137 -17.07 -7.85 28.39
CA PRO A 137 -16.60 -7.21 29.61
C PRO A 137 -15.28 -6.45 29.42
N PHE A 138 -15.13 -5.31 30.12
CA PHE A 138 -13.91 -4.51 30.16
C PHE A 138 -13.30 -4.46 31.57
N TYR A 139 -12.06 -4.95 31.70
CA TYR A 139 -11.13 -4.86 32.83
C TYR A 139 -11.74 -5.07 34.22
N GLY A 140 -12.45 -6.19 34.40
CA GLY A 140 -12.85 -6.67 35.72
C GLY A 140 -13.23 -8.15 35.70
N ILE A 141 -12.80 -8.87 36.73
CA ILE A 141 -13.10 -10.29 36.95
C ILE A 141 -13.84 -10.41 38.29
N PRO A 142 -15.02 -11.06 38.33
CA PRO A 142 -15.74 -11.22 39.58
C PRO A 142 -15.03 -12.21 40.51
N SER A 143 -15.27 -12.07 41.81
CA SER A 143 -14.80 -13.04 42.80
C SER A 143 -15.31 -14.45 42.46
N ALA A 144 -14.45 -15.46 42.65
CA ALA A 144 -14.81 -16.86 42.46
C ALA A 144 -15.96 -17.32 43.38
N ASN A 145 -16.24 -16.60 44.47
CA ASN A 145 -17.37 -16.86 45.37
C ASN A 145 -18.72 -16.48 44.75
N LEU A 146 -18.75 -15.55 43.78
CA LEU A 146 -19.99 -15.11 43.14
C LEU A 146 -20.48 -16.12 42.10
N CYS A 147 -19.58 -16.59 41.23
CA CYS A 147 -19.95 -17.50 40.15
C CYS A 147 -18.75 -18.30 39.61
N ASP A 148 -19.06 -19.47 39.05
CA ASP A 148 -18.09 -20.29 38.33
C ASP A 148 -18.03 -19.90 36.84
N LEU A 149 -17.02 -19.11 36.47
CA LEU A 149 -16.85 -18.60 35.10
C LEU A 149 -16.61 -19.69 34.05
N GLY A 150 -16.19 -20.90 34.44
CA GLY A 150 -16.08 -22.03 33.51
C GLY A 150 -17.44 -22.54 32.98
N LYS A 151 -18.55 -22.09 33.58
CA LYS A 151 -19.92 -22.44 33.15
C LYS A 151 -20.50 -21.51 32.09
N ILE A 152 -19.76 -20.48 31.67
CA ILE A 152 -20.18 -19.62 30.58
C ILE A 152 -20.39 -20.48 29.33
N LYS A 153 -21.47 -20.24 28.60
CA LYS A 153 -21.80 -20.96 27.34
C LYS A 153 -22.12 -20.02 26.18
N ILE A 154 -22.16 -18.73 26.46
CA ILE A 154 -22.48 -17.70 25.47
C ILE A 154 -21.18 -17.10 24.90
N PRO A 155 -21.20 -16.55 23.68
CA PRO A 155 -20.05 -15.85 23.11
C PRO A 155 -19.52 -14.75 24.04
N LEU A 156 -18.20 -14.72 24.23
CA LEU A 156 -17.50 -13.82 25.14
C LEU A 156 -16.34 -13.10 24.44
N GLN A 157 -16.30 -11.78 24.56
CA GLN A 157 -15.19 -10.93 24.09
C GLN A 157 -14.68 -10.04 25.24
N ALA A 158 -13.67 -10.52 25.97
CA ALA A 158 -13.18 -9.83 27.17
C ALA A 158 -11.94 -8.97 26.89
N HIS A 159 -11.92 -7.76 27.45
CA HIS A 159 -10.87 -6.77 27.23
C HIS A 159 -10.13 -6.46 28.54
N PHE A 160 -8.82 -6.72 28.60
CA PHE A 160 -7.98 -6.46 29.78
C PHE A 160 -6.72 -5.67 29.40
N GLY A 161 -6.32 -4.74 30.26
CA GLY A 161 -5.08 -3.97 30.08
C GLY A 161 -3.85 -4.79 30.49
N SER A 162 -2.84 -4.88 29.63
CA SER A 162 -1.63 -5.68 29.93
C SER A 162 -0.76 -5.13 31.07
N LYS A 163 -1.01 -3.89 31.50
CA LYS A 163 -0.34 -3.21 32.61
C LYS A 163 -1.26 -3.00 33.83
N ASP A 164 -2.51 -3.43 33.76
CA ASP A 164 -3.41 -3.35 34.90
C ASP A 164 -2.96 -4.41 35.91
N ASN A 165 -2.47 -3.99 37.07
CA ASN A 165 -1.87 -4.87 38.07
C ASN A 165 -2.76 -5.05 39.30
N LEU A 166 -4.06 -4.79 39.19
CA LEU A 166 -4.98 -4.96 40.32
C LEU A 166 -5.22 -6.45 40.60
N GLU A 167 -4.51 -6.97 41.60
CA GLU A 167 -4.58 -8.38 41.99
C GLU A 167 -5.98 -8.80 42.46
N GLY A 168 -6.42 -9.98 42.02
CA GLY A 168 -7.73 -10.53 42.32
C GLY A 168 -8.87 -9.91 41.49
N PHE A 169 -8.57 -9.02 40.55
CA PHE A 169 -9.58 -8.32 39.77
C PHE A 169 -9.26 -8.23 38.28
N SER A 170 -8.07 -7.77 37.89
CA SER A 170 -7.74 -7.54 36.47
C SER A 170 -6.27 -7.74 36.12
N SER A 171 -5.46 -8.22 37.07
CA SER A 171 -4.03 -8.48 36.85
C SER A 171 -3.77 -9.50 35.72
N PRO A 172 -2.60 -9.48 35.03
CA PRO A 172 -2.29 -10.46 34.00
C PRO A 172 -2.32 -11.91 34.52
N LYS A 173 -2.02 -12.10 35.81
CA LYS A 173 -2.12 -13.39 36.49
C LYS A 173 -3.58 -13.86 36.58
N ASP A 174 -4.50 -12.98 36.95
CA ASP A 174 -5.93 -13.30 37.05
C ASP A 174 -6.53 -13.55 35.66
N VAL A 175 -6.14 -12.76 34.65
CA VAL A 175 -6.54 -12.96 33.25
C VAL A 175 -6.05 -14.29 32.70
N LYS A 176 -4.83 -14.71 33.06
CA LYS A 176 -4.31 -16.03 32.68
C LYS A 176 -5.16 -17.14 33.30
N ALA A 177 -5.44 -17.07 34.60
CA ALA A 177 -6.29 -18.04 35.29
C ALA A 177 -7.72 -18.09 34.72
N LEU A 178 -8.29 -16.93 34.36
CA LEU A 178 -9.58 -16.85 33.67
C LEU A 178 -9.53 -17.56 32.31
N THR A 179 -8.49 -17.32 31.51
CA THR A 179 -8.33 -17.93 30.18
C THR A 179 -8.29 -19.45 30.30
N GLU A 180 -7.44 -19.98 31.16
CA GLU A 180 -7.31 -21.43 31.41
C GLU A 180 -8.65 -22.06 31.81
N LYS A 181 -9.43 -21.34 32.62
CA LYS A 181 -10.74 -21.80 33.10
C LYS A 181 -11.81 -21.78 32.01
N LEU A 182 -11.81 -20.78 31.14
CA LEU A 182 -12.74 -20.68 30.00
C LEU A 182 -12.41 -21.72 28.91
N ASP A 183 -11.12 -21.95 28.65
CA ASP A 183 -10.66 -22.97 27.71
C ASP A 183 -11.07 -24.37 28.18
N ALA A 184 -10.93 -24.66 29.48
CA ALA A 184 -11.43 -25.90 30.08
C ALA A 184 -12.96 -26.05 29.99
N GLY A 185 -13.69 -24.92 30.00
CA GLY A 185 -15.14 -24.86 29.81
C GLY A 185 -15.60 -24.91 28.35
N GLY A 186 -14.68 -24.91 27.37
CA GLY A 186 -14.99 -24.91 25.94
C GLY A 186 -15.42 -23.55 25.38
N VAL A 187 -15.12 -22.45 26.08
CA VAL A 187 -15.40 -21.08 25.64
C VAL A 187 -14.10 -20.38 25.28
N ASN A 188 -13.88 -20.12 23.98
CA ASN A 188 -12.71 -19.37 23.53
C ASN A 188 -12.88 -17.88 23.86
N MET A 189 -12.03 -17.35 24.74
CA MET A 189 -11.95 -15.91 24.98
C MET A 189 -11.26 -15.23 23.79
N MET A 190 -11.97 -14.35 23.08
CA MET A 190 -11.36 -13.59 21.98
C MET A 190 -10.33 -12.57 22.51
N LYS A 191 -9.03 -12.89 22.41
CA LYS A 191 -7.91 -11.96 22.64
C LYS A 191 -7.47 -11.36 21.30
N TYR A 192 -7.52 -10.04 21.15
CA TYR A 192 -6.89 -9.35 20.02
C TYR A 192 -5.39 -9.17 20.26
N GLN A 193 -4.54 -9.84 19.48
CA GLN A 193 -3.12 -9.49 19.36
C GLN A 193 -2.88 -8.68 18.09
N TYR A 194 -2.26 -7.50 18.23
CA TYR A 194 -1.87 -6.67 17.08
C TYR A 194 -0.76 -7.34 16.25
N PRO A 195 -0.84 -7.32 14.90
CA PRO A 195 0.21 -7.87 14.04
C PRO A 195 1.58 -7.22 14.31
N PRO A 196 2.69 -7.97 14.32
CA PRO A 196 4.03 -7.40 14.54
C PRO A 196 4.36 -6.29 13.55
N VAL A 197 4.00 -6.47 12.27
CA VAL A 197 4.20 -5.44 11.22
C VAL A 197 3.52 -4.10 11.54
N PHE A 198 2.37 -4.12 12.23
CA PHE A 198 1.71 -2.90 12.69
C PHE A 198 2.44 -2.28 13.88
N LYS A 199 2.85 -3.10 14.86
CA LYS A 199 3.61 -2.64 16.03
C LYS A 199 4.94 -1.99 15.62
N ASP A 200 5.68 -2.63 14.74
CA ASP A 200 6.96 -2.14 14.24
C ASP A 200 6.80 -0.81 13.51
N PHE A 201 5.76 -0.69 12.67
CA PHE A 201 5.45 0.55 11.98
C PHE A 201 5.12 1.69 12.95
N VAL A 202 4.27 1.42 13.95
CA VAL A 202 3.93 2.40 14.99
C VAL A 202 5.18 2.86 15.76
N ILE A 203 6.06 1.92 16.13
CA ILE A 203 7.32 2.23 16.81
C ILE A 203 8.21 3.08 15.92
N HIS A 204 8.31 2.75 14.64
CA HIS A 204 9.07 3.50 13.66
C HIS A 204 8.53 4.92 13.50
N VAL A 205 7.21 5.11 13.38
CA VAL A 205 6.58 6.43 13.35
C VAL A 205 7.00 7.24 14.58
N VAL A 206 6.78 6.73 15.81
CA VAL A 206 7.12 7.47 17.04
C VAL A 206 8.59 7.88 17.09
N ARG A 207 9.48 6.98 16.67
CA ARG A 207 10.93 7.24 16.66
C ARG A 207 11.33 8.28 15.62
N SER A 208 10.69 8.27 14.45
CA SER A 208 11.00 9.17 13.33
C SER A 208 10.45 10.59 13.50
N LEU A 209 9.44 10.81 14.35
CA LEU A 209 8.90 12.16 14.58
C LEU A 209 9.85 13.04 15.40
N GLY A 210 10.11 14.26 14.92
CA GLY A 210 10.83 15.31 15.64
C GLY A 210 10.02 15.91 16.80
N SER A 211 10.63 16.78 17.62
CA SER A 211 9.97 17.38 18.78
C SER A 211 8.71 18.19 18.42
N SER A 212 8.76 18.96 17.32
CA SER A 212 7.61 19.69 16.78
C SER A 212 6.50 18.77 16.30
N ASP A 213 6.85 17.67 15.64
CA ASP A 213 5.87 16.74 15.07
C ASP A 213 5.23 15.88 16.15
N ARG A 214 5.99 15.53 17.20
CA ARG A 214 5.44 14.90 18.41
C ARG A 214 4.47 15.84 19.11
N ALA A 215 4.77 17.13 19.19
CA ALA A 215 3.85 18.13 19.73
C ALA A 215 2.60 18.30 18.84
N ALA A 216 2.75 18.24 17.50
CA ALA A 216 1.64 18.29 16.56
C ALA A 216 0.77 17.03 16.60
N LEU A 217 1.37 15.85 16.76
CA LEU A 217 0.65 14.59 16.95
C LEU A 217 -0.11 14.63 18.27
N ARG A 218 0.55 15.06 19.35
CA ARG A 218 -0.10 15.35 20.63
C ARG A 218 -1.26 16.32 20.45
N PHE A 219 -1.10 17.42 19.74
CA PHE A 219 -2.20 18.34 19.50
C PHE A 219 -3.34 17.69 18.71
N ASN A 220 -3.02 16.86 17.69
CA ASN A 220 -3.99 16.14 16.87
C ASN A 220 -4.80 15.12 17.68
N CYS A 221 -4.19 14.51 18.71
CA CYS A 221 -4.84 13.56 19.60
C CYS A 221 -5.75 14.24 20.64
N ARG A 222 -5.72 15.56 20.79
CA ARG A 222 -6.55 16.27 21.79
C ARG A 222 -8.02 16.11 21.43
N GLY A 223 -8.80 15.58 22.37
CA GLY A 223 -10.21 15.27 22.16
C GLY A 223 -10.48 13.88 21.58
N LEU A 224 -9.44 13.10 21.24
CA LEU A 224 -9.55 11.68 20.86
C LEU A 224 -9.29 10.74 22.04
N ILE A 225 -8.50 11.17 23.03
CA ILE A 225 -8.23 10.44 24.28
C ILE A 225 -8.51 11.33 25.49
N PRO A 226 -8.96 10.76 26.63
CA PRO A 226 -9.19 11.50 27.88
C PRO A 226 -7.93 12.27 28.34
N GLY A 227 -8.12 13.45 28.93
CA GLY A 227 -7.00 14.31 29.37
C GLY A 227 -6.05 13.65 30.38
N SER A 228 -6.54 12.72 31.20
CA SER A 228 -5.73 11.92 32.13
C SER A 228 -4.79 10.92 31.44
N MET A 229 -5.03 10.60 30.16
CA MET A 229 -4.20 9.70 29.35
C MET A 229 -3.20 10.46 28.46
N PHE A 230 -3.11 11.79 28.62
CA PHE A 230 -2.30 12.68 27.77
C PHE A 230 -0.90 12.99 28.31
N ASP A 231 -0.66 12.75 29.60
CA ASP A 231 0.57 13.14 30.28
C ASP A 231 1.73 12.16 30.08
N GLY A 232 1.50 11.10 29.30
CA GLY A 232 2.48 10.06 28.99
C GLY A 232 3.45 10.38 27.86
N ASP A 233 4.44 9.50 27.67
CA ASP A 233 5.33 9.57 26.52
C ASP A 233 4.59 9.28 25.18
N MET A 234 5.25 9.46 24.05
CA MET A 234 4.59 9.25 22.75
C MET A 234 4.13 7.81 22.52
N PHE A 235 4.79 6.82 23.12
CA PHE A 235 4.36 5.42 23.03
C PHE A 235 3.11 5.20 23.88
N GLU A 236 3.01 5.83 25.05
CA GLU A 236 1.82 5.80 25.89
C GLU A 236 0.61 6.45 25.21
N ILE A 237 0.81 7.59 24.54
CA ILE A 237 -0.26 8.24 23.77
C ILE A 237 -0.74 7.35 22.63
N ILE A 238 0.16 6.70 21.90
CA ILE A 238 -0.26 5.75 20.86
C ILE A 238 -0.92 4.51 21.47
N ALA A 239 -0.42 3.99 22.59
CA ALA A 239 -1.08 2.89 23.29
C ALA A 239 -2.51 3.27 23.72
N SER A 240 -2.73 4.51 24.19
CA SER A 240 -4.05 5.04 24.50
C SER A 240 -4.93 5.17 23.27
N LEU A 241 -4.43 5.68 22.14
CA LEU A 241 -5.16 5.72 20.87
C LEU A 241 -5.60 4.34 20.40
N VAL A 242 -4.74 3.35 20.61
CA VAL A 242 -5.02 1.95 20.30
C VAL A 242 -6.07 1.37 21.25
N GLN A 243 -6.00 1.72 22.53
CA GLN A 243 -6.97 1.31 23.55
C GLN A 243 -8.37 1.89 23.30
N VAL A 244 -8.47 3.14 22.87
CA VAL A 244 -9.76 3.79 22.53
C VAL A 244 -10.22 3.52 21.09
N ASN A 245 -9.51 2.66 20.34
CA ASN A 245 -9.82 2.26 18.97
C ASN A 245 -9.85 3.41 17.93
N GLU A 246 -9.21 4.54 18.24
CA GLU A 246 -8.95 5.63 17.29
C GLU A 246 -7.77 5.30 16.36
N LEU A 247 -6.94 4.32 16.76
CA LEU A 247 -5.91 3.72 15.93
C LEU A 247 -5.95 2.20 16.04
N SER A 248 -6.03 1.48 14.92
CA SER A 248 -5.91 0.02 14.91
C SER A 248 -5.26 -0.49 13.63
N PHE A 249 -4.87 -1.76 13.59
CA PHE A 249 -4.33 -2.36 12.37
C PHE A 249 -5.36 -2.43 11.23
N MET A 250 -6.66 -2.30 11.54
CA MET A 250 -7.75 -2.21 10.57
C MET A 250 -8.14 -0.75 10.24
N ASN A 251 -7.70 0.22 11.03
CA ASN A 251 -7.98 1.64 10.84
C ASN A 251 -6.74 2.49 11.18
N MET A 252 -5.93 2.78 10.16
CA MET A 252 -4.76 3.66 10.26
C MET A 252 -5.03 5.07 9.72
N SER A 253 -6.30 5.46 9.57
CA SER A 253 -6.70 6.75 9.00
C SER A 253 -6.18 7.95 9.81
N LEU A 254 -6.09 7.82 11.14
CA LEU A 254 -5.52 8.84 12.02
C LEU A 254 -4.05 9.10 11.67
N LEU A 255 -3.24 8.04 11.60
CA LEU A 255 -1.83 8.15 11.21
C LEU A 255 -1.68 8.66 9.77
N ASN A 256 -2.49 8.15 8.84
CA ASN A 256 -2.47 8.61 7.45
C ASN A 256 -2.75 10.12 7.34
N ASN A 257 -3.80 10.59 8.00
CA ASN A 257 -4.20 12.00 8.00
C ASN A 257 -3.14 12.87 8.69
N PHE A 258 -2.58 12.42 9.80
CA PHE A 258 -1.52 13.12 10.51
C PHE A 258 -0.25 13.23 9.67
N LEU A 259 0.28 12.10 9.18
CA LEU A 259 1.49 12.04 8.35
C LEU A 259 1.33 12.83 7.05
N SER A 260 0.13 12.85 6.48
CA SER A 260 -0.22 13.70 5.32
C SER A 260 -0.20 15.19 5.65
N ARG A 261 -0.65 15.59 6.85
CA ARG A 261 -0.64 16.99 7.29
C ARG A 261 0.77 17.51 7.56
N ILE A 262 1.63 16.67 8.15
CA ILE A 262 3.03 17.03 8.40
C ILE A 262 3.95 16.80 7.19
N GLY A 263 3.43 16.20 6.11
CA GLY A 263 4.17 16.02 4.86
C GLY A 263 5.22 14.90 4.89
N HIS A 264 5.11 13.93 5.80
CA HIS A 264 6.10 12.87 5.98
C HIS A 264 5.95 11.75 4.93
N SER A 265 6.34 12.02 3.69
CA SER A 265 6.09 11.16 2.52
C SER A 265 6.71 9.77 2.60
N GLU A 266 7.80 9.60 3.35
CA GLU A 266 8.41 8.30 3.59
C GLU A 266 7.52 7.39 4.43
N LEU A 267 7.10 7.84 5.62
CA LEU A 267 6.19 7.10 6.50
C LEU A 267 4.83 6.83 5.84
N LEU A 268 4.35 7.72 4.96
CA LEU A 268 3.15 7.47 4.16
C LEU A 268 3.32 6.33 3.15
N ARG A 269 4.49 6.20 2.51
CA ARG A 269 4.78 5.07 1.62
C ARG A 269 4.87 3.77 2.40
N GLU A 270 5.51 3.80 3.56
CA GLU A 270 5.59 2.63 4.44
C GLU A 270 4.22 2.23 5.00
N LEU A 271 3.37 3.19 5.36
CA LEU A 271 1.99 2.93 5.79
C LEU A 271 1.20 2.13 4.74
N VAL A 272 1.29 2.52 3.46
CA VAL A 272 0.60 1.82 2.37
C VAL A 272 1.11 0.37 2.22
N LYS A 273 2.41 0.13 2.43
CA LYS A 273 2.97 -1.23 2.42
C LYS A 273 2.45 -2.06 3.60
N VAL A 274 2.38 -1.47 4.79
CA VAL A 274 1.88 -2.12 6.02
C VAL A 274 0.39 -2.48 5.88
N GLU A 275 -0.43 -1.55 5.36
CA GLU A 275 -1.86 -1.79 5.05
C GLU A 275 -2.04 -2.95 4.07
N MET A 276 -1.20 -3.04 3.03
CA MET A 276 -1.26 -4.12 2.06
C MET A 276 -0.88 -5.47 2.70
N ARG A 277 0.20 -5.53 3.48
CA ARG A 277 0.64 -6.76 4.17
C ARG A 277 -0.42 -7.29 5.12
N ILE A 278 -1.07 -6.41 5.88
CA ILE A 278 -2.21 -6.77 6.74
C ILE A 278 -3.37 -7.30 5.87
N SER A 279 -3.70 -6.63 4.77
CA SER A 279 -4.78 -7.04 3.86
C SER A 279 -4.55 -8.43 3.25
N VAL A 280 -3.31 -8.75 2.85
CA VAL A 280 -2.96 -10.10 2.35
C VAL A 280 -3.07 -11.14 3.46
N GLY A 281 -2.63 -10.81 4.68
CA GLY A 281 -2.83 -11.67 5.86
C GLY A 281 -4.30 -11.96 6.15
N VAL A 282 -5.17 -10.94 6.04
CA VAL A 282 -6.63 -11.08 6.20
C VAL A 282 -7.22 -11.98 5.12
N ILE A 283 -6.82 -11.80 3.85
CA ILE A 283 -7.25 -12.66 2.74
C ILE A 283 -6.91 -14.13 3.00
N LEU A 284 -5.72 -14.40 3.54
CA LEU A 284 -5.27 -15.74 3.89
C LEU A 284 -6.13 -16.35 5.01
N GLY A 285 -6.42 -15.56 6.05
CA GLY A 285 -7.32 -15.96 7.14
C GLY A 285 -8.73 -16.27 6.63
N GLU A 286 -9.30 -15.41 5.80
CA GLU A 286 -10.64 -15.60 5.22
C GLU A 286 -10.72 -16.82 4.29
N TYR A 287 -9.66 -17.11 3.53
CA TYR A 287 -9.57 -18.34 2.73
C TYR A 287 -9.71 -19.59 3.62
N LEU A 288 -9.03 -19.61 4.76
CA LEU A 288 -9.07 -20.74 5.70
C LEU A 288 -10.43 -20.85 6.41
N LYS A 289 -11.06 -19.72 6.75
CA LYS A 289 -12.44 -19.69 7.26
C LYS A 289 -13.43 -20.26 6.25
N PHE A 290 -13.33 -19.88 4.97
CA PHE A 290 -14.21 -20.41 3.93
C PHE A 290 -14.13 -21.95 3.80
N ARG A 291 -12.96 -22.53 4.04
CA ARG A 291 -12.75 -23.98 4.06
C ARG A 291 -13.38 -24.68 5.28
N SER A 292 -13.48 -24.01 6.43
CA SER A 292 -14.02 -24.61 7.67
C SER A 292 -15.55 -24.69 7.68
N VAL A 293 -16.24 -23.97 6.79
CA VAL A 293 -17.71 -24.00 6.67
C VAL A 293 -18.20 -25.32 6.06
N ASN A 294 -19.10 -26.00 6.78
CA ASN A 294 -19.63 -27.35 6.50
C ASN A 294 -20.28 -27.57 5.11
N GLY A 295 -20.42 -26.54 4.27
CA GLY A 295 -20.99 -26.60 2.92
C GLY A 295 -20.04 -27.05 1.80
N PHE A 296 -18.72 -27.10 2.05
CA PHE A 296 -17.73 -27.69 1.12
C PHE A 296 -17.43 -29.17 1.40
N ARG A 297 -18.06 -29.76 2.44
CA ARG A 297 -18.11 -31.21 2.60
C ARG A 297 -19.27 -31.75 1.76
N ARG A 298 -18.97 -32.44 0.65
CA ARG A 298 -19.93 -33.40 0.06
C ARG A 298 -19.58 -34.80 0.53
N GLY A 299 -20.51 -35.42 1.25
CA GLY A 299 -20.38 -36.72 1.89
C GLY A 299 -20.27 -37.88 0.91
N THR A 300 -19.04 -38.23 0.54
CA THR A 300 -18.68 -39.60 0.18
C THR A 300 -17.38 -39.97 0.87
N SER A 301 -17.39 -41.11 1.55
CA SER A 301 -16.31 -41.70 2.31
C SER A 301 -15.02 -41.84 1.50
N THR A 302 -14.04 -40.96 1.74
CA THR A 302 -12.62 -41.31 1.89
C THR A 302 -11.92 -40.10 2.53
N ARG A 303 -11.52 -40.25 3.80
CA ARG A 303 -10.46 -39.40 4.36
C ARG A 303 -9.19 -39.67 3.55
N PRO A 304 -8.43 -38.64 3.18
CA PRO A 304 -7.00 -38.82 3.05
C PRO A 304 -6.36 -38.51 4.41
N ASP A 305 -6.20 -39.56 5.20
CA ASP A 305 -5.17 -39.56 6.22
C ASP A 305 -3.81 -39.43 5.50
N ASN A 306 -2.91 -38.63 6.07
CA ASN A 306 -1.62 -38.16 5.54
C ASN A 306 -1.66 -36.94 4.61
N SER A 307 -0.80 -35.97 4.97
CA SER A 307 -0.46 -34.66 4.41
C SER A 307 -0.13 -34.60 2.89
N ASN A 308 -0.35 -35.67 2.14
CA ASN A 308 -0.01 -35.79 0.71
C ASN A 308 -1.19 -35.55 -0.26
N ASN A 309 -2.40 -35.25 0.23
CA ASN A 309 -3.58 -35.15 -0.64
C ASN A 309 -4.03 -33.74 -1.04
N ILE A 310 -3.45 -32.67 -0.47
CA ILE A 310 -3.68 -31.31 -1.00
C ILE A 310 -3.02 -31.15 -2.37
N VAL A 311 -1.82 -31.71 -2.51
CA VAL A 311 -1.05 -31.79 -3.76
C VAL A 311 -1.84 -32.56 -4.82
N LYS A 312 -2.48 -33.68 -4.47
CA LYS A 312 -3.38 -34.43 -5.36
C LYS A 312 -4.67 -33.68 -5.72
N PHE A 313 -5.25 -32.92 -4.79
CA PHE A 313 -6.41 -32.07 -5.05
C PHE A 313 -6.07 -30.91 -6.00
N LEU A 314 -4.94 -30.24 -5.80
CA LEU A 314 -4.42 -29.20 -6.71
C LEU A 314 -4.09 -29.79 -8.09
N PHE A 315 -3.51 -31.00 -8.14
CA PHE A 315 -3.30 -31.72 -9.40
C PHE A 315 -4.59 -32.13 -10.14
N SER A 316 -5.76 -32.10 -9.48
CA SER A 316 -7.04 -32.44 -10.10
C SER A 316 -7.72 -31.26 -10.81
N LYS A 317 -7.24 -30.03 -10.62
CA LYS A 317 -7.79 -28.79 -11.23
C LYS A 317 -6.89 -28.34 -12.38
N LYS A 318 -7.28 -28.70 -13.61
CA LYS A 318 -6.49 -28.72 -14.85
C LYS A 318 -5.93 -27.37 -15.40
N GLN A 319 -6.04 -26.24 -14.71
CA GLN A 319 -5.51 -24.94 -15.18
C GLN A 319 -4.42 -24.44 -14.22
N GLY A 320 -3.19 -24.27 -14.72
CA GLY A 320 -2.01 -23.80 -13.94
C GLY A 320 -1.03 -24.86 -13.46
N ILE A 321 -1.26 -26.15 -13.78
CA ILE A 321 -0.53 -27.30 -13.19
C ILE A 321 0.97 -27.35 -13.54
N ALA A 322 1.42 -26.83 -14.69
CA ALA A 322 2.81 -27.00 -15.13
C ALA A 322 3.81 -26.16 -14.30
N GLU A 323 3.50 -24.90 -14.06
CA GLU A 323 4.31 -23.99 -13.22
C GLU A 323 4.30 -24.42 -11.76
N VAL A 324 3.14 -24.83 -11.25
CA VAL A 324 2.98 -25.38 -9.89
C VAL A 324 3.78 -26.68 -9.71
N ARG A 325 3.94 -27.50 -10.75
CA ARG A 325 4.80 -28.70 -10.71
C ARG A 325 6.28 -28.36 -10.64
N GLY A 326 6.73 -27.31 -11.30
CA GLY A 326 8.10 -26.80 -11.15
C GLY A 326 8.34 -26.28 -9.73
N TRP A 327 7.38 -25.52 -9.21
CA TRP A 327 7.38 -24.95 -7.86
C TRP A 327 7.53 -26.03 -6.78
N LEU A 328 6.66 -27.04 -6.80
CA LEU A 328 6.66 -28.12 -5.81
C LEU A 328 7.89 -29.04 -5.90
N ARG A 329 8.59 -29.08 -7.03
CA ARG A 329 9.84 -29.87 -7.20
C ARG A 329 11.06 -29.18 -6.61
N GLN A 330 11.05 -27.85 -6.52
CA GLN A 330 12.14 -27.05 -5.96
C GLN A 330 12.07 -26.92 -4.44
N LEU A 331 10.92 -27.25 -3.84
CA LEU A 331 10.70 -27.18 -2.40
C LEU A 331 11.29 -28.41 -1.70
N SER A 332 12.33 -28.19 -0.90
CA SER A 332 12.94 -29.23 -0.09
C SER A 332 12.33 -29.26 1.33
N CYS A 333 11.59 -30.33 1.63
CA CYS A 333 11.35 -30.94 2.95
C CYS A 333 10.63 -30.21 4.14
N HIS A 334 9.72 -30.98 4.76
CA HIS A 334 9.52 -31.31 6.20
C HIS A 334 9.41 -30.25 7.34
N ASN A 335 9.53 -28.92 7.14
CA ASN A 335 9.22 -27.91 8.19
C ASN A 335 8.86 -26.51 7.61
N ILE A 336 7.92 -25.77 8.23
CA ILE A 336 7.41 -24.46 7.78
C ILE A 336 8.49 -23.38 7.64
N ARG A 337 9.46 -23.29 8.54
CA ARG A 337 10.51 -22.26 8.48
C ARG A 337 11.45 -22.44 7.28
N ASN A 338 11.75 -23.69 6.93
CA ASN A 338 12.54 -24.02 5.74
C ASN A 338 11.71 -23.81 4.46
N PHE A 339 10.39 -24.01 4.56
CA PHE A 339 9.47 -23.78 3.47
C PHE A 339 9.32 -22.29 3.09
N GLU A 340 9.20 -21.37 4.05
CA GLU A 340 9.11 -19.92 3.72
C GLU A 340 10.36 -19.39 3.04
N LEU A 341 11.54 -19.85 3.48
CA LEU A 341 12.82 -19.48 2.86
C LEU A 341 12.90 -19.99 1.42
N ASP A 342 12.49 -21.24 1.17
CA ASP A 342 12.44 -21.77 -0.19
C ASP A 342 11.33 -21.07 -1.01
N LEU A 343 10.20 -20.73 -0.40
CA LEU A 343 9.15 -19.95 -1.05
C LEU A 343 9.63 -18.57 -1.48
N ASN A 344 10.41 -17.89 -0.64
CA ASN A 344 10.97 -16.58 -0.94
C ASN A 344 11.98 -16.66 -2.08
N LYS A 345 12.84 -17.68 -2.09
CA LYS A 345 13.75 -17.93 -3.22
C LYS A 345 12.97 -18.13 -4.51
N VAL A 346 11.87 -18.88 -4.45
CA VAL A 346 11.10 -19.17 -5.65
C VAL A 346 10.23 -17.97 -6.08
N ILE A 347 9.62 -17.23 -5.16
CA ILE A 347 8.91 -15.97 -5.47
C ILE A 347 9.84 -14.95 -6.11
N ARG A 348 11.11 -14.89 -5.68
CA ARG A 348 12.14 -14.00 -6.24
C ARG A 348 12.65 -14.45 -7.60
N SER A 349 12.71 -15.76 -7.85
CA SER A 349 13.17 -16.30 -9.14
C SER A 349 12.07 -16.39 -10.20
N LEU A 350 10.80 -16.28 -9.79
CA LEU A 350 9.66 -16.36 -10.69
C LEU A 350 9.27 -15.00 -11.29
N GLN A 351 8.83 -15.03 -12.55
CA GLN A 351 7.95 -13.99 -13.08
C GLN A 351 6.56 -14.17 -12.47
N LEU A 352 6.26 -13.40 -11.43
CA LEU A 352 4.96 -13.44 -10.77
C LEU A 352 3.84 -12.98 -11.71
N SER A 353 2.74 -13.73 -11.75
CA SER A 353 1.46 -13.37 -12.35
C SER A 353 0.34 -13.48 -11.31
N TRP A 354 -0.84 -12.95 -11.61
CA TRP A 354 -1.92 -12.90 -10.63
C TRP A 354 -2.47 -14.29 -10.23
N PRO A 355 -2.59 -15.28 -11.14
CA PRO A 355 -2.85 -16.67 -10.78
C PRO A 355 -1.72 -17.32 -10.03
N VAL A 356 -0.45 -17.02 -10.35
CA VAL A 356 0.67 -17.50 -9.54
C VAL A 356 0.53 -17.00 -8.10
N ILE A 357 0.19 -15.73 -7.91
CA ILE A 357 -0.08 -15.17 -6.57
C ILE A 357 -1.31 -15.81 -5.93
N THR A 358 -2.39 -15.99 -6.67
CA THR A 358 -3.61 -16.61 -6.14
C THR A 358 -3.35 -18.06 -5.69
N MET A 359 -2.58 -18.81 -6.48
CA MET A 359 -2.17 -20.19 -6.15
C MET A 359 -1.17 -20.23 -5.00
N ALA A 360 -0.21 -19.30 -4.96
CA ALA A 360 0.74 -19.18 -3.87
C ALA A 360 0.01 -18.91 -2.54
N LEU A 361 -0.96 -17.99 -2.51
CA LEU A 361 -1.77 -17.72 -1.32
C LEU A 361 -2.58 -18.96 -0.88
N VAL A 362 -3.13 -19.73 -1.82
CA VAL A 362 -3.81 -21.00 -1.49
C VAL A 362 -2.84 -22.01 -0.87
N ILE A 363 -1.65 -22.19 -1.45
CA ILE A 363 -0.65 -23.15 -0.95
C ILE A 363 -0.10 -22.72 0.41
N ILE A 364 0.24 -21.44 0.57
CA ILE A 364 0.65 -20.84 1.84
C ILE A 364 -0.44 -21.10 2.89
N GLY A 365 -1.71 -20.82 2.56
CA GLY A 365 -2.83 -21.02 3.48
C GLY A 365 -2.96 -22.47 3.93
N GLU A 366 -2.88 -23.41 3.00
CA GLU A 366 -2.94 -24.84 3.30
C GLU A 366 -1.81 -25.34 4.20
N LEU A 367 -0.60 -24.79 4.02
CA LEU A 367 0.56 -25.16 4.81
C LEU A 367 0.50 -24.56 6.21
N TYR A 368 0.16 -23.28 6.30
CA TYR A 368 -0.10 -22.60 7.56
C TYR A 368 -1.18 -23.33 8.39
N ALA A 369 -2.26 -23.79 7.75
CA ALA A 369 -3.30 -24.60 8.40
C ALA A 369 -2.81 -25.99 8.86
N SER A 370 -1.82 -26.57 8.19
CA SER A 370 -1.27 -27.88 8.53
C SER A 370 -0.35 -27.84 9.76
N SER A 371 0.44 -26.77 9.91
CA SER A 371 1.37 -26.60 11.03
C SER A 371 0.70 -26.16 12.32
N PHE A 372 -0.42 -25.43 12.22
CA PHE A 372 -1.27 -25.13 13.39
C PHE A 372 -1.76 -26.41 14.09
N ARG A 373 -1.95 -27.51 13.35
CA ARG A 373 -2.38 -28.80 13.94
C ARG A 373 -1.25 -29.58 14.60
N SER A 374 0.02 -29.25 14.36
CA SER A 374 1.17 -30.02 14.88
C SER A 374 1.87 -29.37 16.07
N GLN A 375 1.52 -28.13 16.42
CA GLN A 375 2.13 -27.40 17.53
C GLN A 375 1.27 -27.48 18.79
N ASN A 376 1.61 -28.41 19.68
CA ASN A 376 1.37 -28.27 21.13
C ASN A 376 2.36 -27.23 21.71
N SER A 377 2.52 -26.05 21.08
CA SER A 377 3.50 -25.05 21.53
C SER A 377 2.83 -24.01 22.42
N GLU A 378 3.48 -23.69 23.53
CA GLU A 378 3.09 -22.82 24.64
C GLU A 378 2.70 -21.36 24.29
N ASP A 379 2.60 -20.99 23.01
CA ASP A 379 2.30 -19.65 22.49
C ASP A 379 0.85 -19.47 21.98
N VAL A 380 -0.10 -20.31 22.39
CA VAL A 380 -1.50 -20.24 21.93
C VAL A 380 -2.28 -19.15 22.68
N TYR A 381 -2.18 -17.91 22.20
CA TYR A 381 -3.05 -16.79 22.61
C TYR A 381 -3.56 -15.94 21.43
N VAL A 382 -3.59 -16.51 20.22
CA VAL A 382 -4.20 -15.88 19.05
C VAL A 382 -5.42 -16.71 18.64
N THR A 383 -6.56 -16.06 18.38
CA THR A 383 -7.75 -16.73 17.83
C THR A 383 -7.36 -17.46 16.54
N GLU A 384 -8.05 -18.58 16.20
CA GLU A 384 -7.91 -19.20 14.87
C GLU A 384 -8.12 -18.18 13.74
N GLU A 385 -8.86 -17.10 14.02
CA GLU A 385 -9.21 -16.05 13.07
C GLU A 385 -8.08 -15.04 12.81
N ASP A 386 -7.33 -14.65 13.84
CA ASP A 386 -6.29 -13.60 13.74
C ASP A 386 -4.87 -14.15 13.69
N TYR A 387 -4.67 -15.46 13.92
CA TYR A 387 -3.35 -16.10 13.89
C TYR A 387 -2.63 -15.88 12.57
N PHE A 388 -3.34 -15.93 11.45
CA PHE A 388 -2.75 -15.77 10.13
C PHE A 388 -2.42 -14.30 9.84
N VAL A 389 -3.27 -13.37 10.27
CA VAL A 389 -3.00 -11.94 10.15
C VAL A 389 -1.78 -11.58 11.01
N TYR A 390 -1.68 -12.14 12.21
CA TYR A 390 -0.54 -11.96 13.11
C TYR A 390 0.75 -12.56 12.54
N SER A 391 0.72 -13.84 12.15
CA SER A 391 1.93 -14.60 11.82
C SER A 391 2.43 -14.35 10.40
N PHE A 392 1.52 -14.28 9.41
CA PHE A 392 1.93 -14.15 8.01
C PHE A 392 2.27 -12.72 7.60
N SER A 393 1.60 -11.71 8.15
CA SER A 393 1.77 -10.30 7.70
C SER A 393 3.18 -9.74 7.95
N HIS A 394 3.93 -10.30 8.88
CA HIS A 394 5.33 -9.96 9.16
C HIS A 394 6.33 -10.79 8.34
N SER A 395 5.88 -11.87 7.68
CA SER A 395 6.77 -12.71 6.88
C SER A 395 7.34 -11.96 5.67
N GLU A 396 8.56 -12.31 5.30
CA GLU A 396 9.21 -11.82 4.08
C GLU A 396 8.40 -12.21 2.82
N THR A 397 7.78 -13.40 2.83
CA THR A 397 6.87 -13.87 1.78
C THR A 397 5.71 -12.89 1.55
N CYS A 398 5.03 -12.49 2.63
CA CYS A 398 3.93 -11.52 2.54
C CYS A 398 4.43 -10.16 2.04
N GLY A 399 5.64 -9.77 2.42
CA GLY A 399 6.31 -8.58 1.90
C GLY A 399 6.46 -8.61 0.38
N LEU A 400 7.05 -9.67 -0.17
CA LEU A 400 7.28 -9.84 -1.61
C LEU A 400 5.95 -9.85 -2.39
N LEU A 401 4.93 -10.57 -1.91
CA LEU A 401 3.61 -10.62 -2.56
C LEU A 401 2.91 -9.26 -2.51
N SER A 402 2.95 -8.58 -1.37
CA SER A 402 2.30 -7.28 -1.19
C SER A 402 2.92 -6.20 -2.07
N GLU A 403 4.26 -6.17 -2.19
CA GLU A 403 4.97 -5.26 -3.08
C GLU A 403 4.62 -5.51 -4.54
N TRP A 404 4.60 -6.78 -4.98
CA TRP A 404 4.18 -7.10 -6.33
C TRP A 404 2.73 -6.69 -6.60
N ILE A 405 1.81 -6.93 -5.66
CA ILE A 405 0.39 -6.56 -5.80
C ILE A 405 0.23 -5.04 -5.89
N LEU A 406 0.94 -4.27 -5.06
CA LEU A 406 0.92 -2.81 -5.11
C LEU A 406 1.43 -2.29 -6.45
N GLN A 407 2.42 -2.95 -7.03
CA GLN A 407 2.94 -2.64 -8.36
C GLN A 407 1.97 -3.04 -9.49
N ASN A 408 1.06 -4.02 -9.28
CA ASN A 408 0.33 -4.68 -10.39
C ASN A 408 -1.23 -4.78 -10.27
N GLY A 409 -1.89 -4.31 -9.19
CA GLY A 409 -3.30 -4.68 -8.88
C GLY A 409 -4.44 -3.66 -9.00
N GLY A 410 -4.16 -2.36 -8.98
CA GLY A 410 -5.18 -1.29 -9.14
C GLY A 410 -4.77 -0.19 -10.11
N LEU A 411 -3.59 -0.36 -10.70
CA LEU A 411 -2.87 0.66 -11.44
C LEU A 411 -3.57 1.00 -12.77
N TYR A 412 -4.07 -0.01 -13.50
CA TYR A 412 -4.52 0.19 -14.87
C TYR A 412 -5.73 1.15 -15.00
N PHE A 413 -6.67 1.12 -14.05
CA PHE A 413 -7.80 2.05 -14.06
C PHE A 413 -7.35 3.50 -13.78
N LYS A 414 -6.45 3.68 -12.80
CA LYS A 414 -5.90 5.00 -12.43
C LYS A 414 -4.97 5.57 -13.51
N GLN A 415 -4.22 4.71 -14.22
CA GLN A 415 -3.42 5.04 -15.41
C GLN A 415 -4.27 5.33 -16.66
N GLY A 416 -5.60 5.26 -16.53
CA GLY A 416 -6.53 5.68 -17.57
C GLY A 416 -6.64 4.69 -18.73
N TYR A 417 -6.32 3.41 -18.53
CA TYR A 417 -6.62 2.37 -19.51
C TYR A 417 -8.13 2.14 -19.65
N SER A 418 -8.56 1.79 -20.86
CA SER A 418 -9.93 1.41 -21.17
C SER A 418 -10.27 0.09 -20.52
N ASN A 419 -11.55 -0.22 -20.34
CA ASN A 419 -11.92 -1.50 -19.73
C ASN A 419 -11.46 -2.70 -20.57
N LEU A 420 -11.41 -2.56 -21.90
CA LEU A 420 -10.91 -3.61 -22.78
C LEU A 420 -9.39 -3.77 -22.63
N GLU A 421 -8.65 -2.67 -22.61
CA GLU A 421 -7.19 -2.69 -22.35
C GLU A 421 -6.90 -3.35 -21.00
N ILE A 422 -7.64 -2.99 -19.95
CA ILE A 422 -7.50 -3.60 -18.61
C ILE A 422 -7.74 -5.11 -18.69
N LEU A 423 -8.77 -5.58 -19.40
CA LEU A 423 -9.03 -7.01 -19.54
C LEU A 423 -7.88 -7.75 -20.23
N GLU A 424 -7.34 -7.18 -21.30
CA GLU A 424 -6.24 -7.81 -22.05
C GLU A 424 -4.93 -7.79 -21.26
N PHE A 425 -4.63 -6.71 -20.54
CA PHE A 425 -3.52 -6.69 -19.59
C PHE A 425 -3.69 -7.73 -18.49
N LEU A 426 -4.88 -7.84 -17.92
CA LEU A 426 -5.18 -8.87 -16.91
C LEU A 426 -4.95 -10.28 -17.44
N LYS A 427 -5.22 -10.55 -18.73
CA LYS A 427 -4.91 -11.84 -19.37
C LYS A 427 -3.42 -12.11 -19.50
N LEU A 428 -2.58 -11.10 -19.73
CA LEU A 428 -1.11 -11.27 -19.71
C LEU A 428 -0.61 -11.68 -18.32
N HIS A 429 -1.38 -11.34 -17.29
CA HIS A 429 -1.17 -11.79 -15.92
C HIS A 429 -2.05 -13.00 -15.58
N ASP A 430 -2.48 -13.78 -16.56
CA ASP A 430 -3.35 -14.97 -16.46
C ASP A 430 -4.73 -14.77 -15.77
N ILE A 431 -5.16 -13.54 -15.50
CA ILE A 431 -6.53 -13.26 -15.02
C ILE A 431 -7.48 -13.11 -16.22
N ALA A 432 -8.28 -14.15 -16.45
CA ALA A 432 -9.42 -14.08 -17.35
C ALA A 432 -10.71 -13.76 -16.59
N ILE A 433 -11.16 -12.50 -16.65
CA ILE A 433 -12.48 -12.09 -16.12
C ILE A 433 -13.35 -11.47 -17.22
N SER A 434 -14.67 -11.56 -17.06
CA SER A 434 -15.58 -10.89 -17.97
C SER A 434 -15.59 -9.36 -17.77
N LEU A 435 -15.95 -8.61 -18.81
CA LEU A 435 -16.16 -7.16 -18.72
C LEU A 435 -17.18 -6.77 -17.65
N SER A 436 -18.22 -7.59 -17.44
CA SER A 436 -19.20 -7.39 -16.39
C SER A 436 -18.60 -7.54 -14.99
N THR A 437 -17.73 -8.54 -14.80
CA THR A 437 -16.99 -8.76 -13.55
C THR A 437 -16.02 -7.62 -13.25
N LEU A 438 -15.27 -7.17 -14.26
CA LEU A 438 -14.37 -6.02 -14.13
C LEU A 438 -15.16 -4.76 -13.73
N LYS A 439 -16.26 -4.44 -14.42
CA LYS A 439 -17.12 -3.29 -14.08
C LYS A 439 -17.73 -3.40 -12.67
N ARG A 440 -18.08 -4.60 -12.22
CA ARG A 440 -18.57 -4.84 -10.86
C ARG A 440 -17.48 -4.57 -9.82
N ARG A 441 -16.25 -5.08 -10.02
CA ARG A 441 -15.10 -4.84 -9.14
C ARG A 441 -14.69 -3.37 -9.07
N LEU A 442 -14.67 -2.66 -10.20
CA LEU A 442 -14.40 -1.23 -10.22
C LEU A 442 -15.46 -0.43 -9.41
N ARG A 443 -16.73 -0.84 -9.46
CA ARG A 443 -17.80 -0.22 -8.66
C ARG A 443 -17.67 -0.50 -7.17
N SER A 444 -17.35 -1.74 -6.77
CA SER A 444 -17.13 -2.06 -5.35
C SER A 444 -15.92 -1.34 -4.76
N LEU A 445 -14.93 -1.03 -5.59
CA LEU A 445 -13.75 -0.22 -5.22
C LEU A 445 -14.01 1.31 -5.30
N ALA A 446 -15.25 1.74 -5.53
CA ALA A 446 -15.62 3.15 -5.73
C ALA A 446 -14.83 3.87 -6.84
N LEU A 447 -14.26 3.13 -7.80
CA LEU A 447 -13.46 3.68 -8.88
C LEU A 447 -14.37 4.16 -10.02
N SER A 448 -14.52 5.48 -10.12
CA SER A 448 -15.34 6.17 -11.12
C SER A 448 -14.50 7.00 -12.08
N ARG A 449 -14.90 7.08 -13.36
CA ARG A 449 -14.28 8.00 -14.34
C ARG A 449 -14.92 9.40 -14.34
N ARG A 450 -15.90 9.67 -13.45
CA ARG A 450 -16.55 10.98 -13.28
C ARG A 450 -15.76 11.81 -12.26
N SER A 451 -15.72 13.11 -12.50
CA SER A 451 -14.95 14.12 -11.77
C SER A 451 -15.78 14.75 -10.64
N THR A 452 -15.18 14.96 -9.47
CA THR A 452 -15.74 15.71 -8.32
C THR A 452 -14.89 16.92 -7.93
N ILE A 453 -13.92 17.33 -8.76
CA ILE A 453 -13.00 18.44 -8.46
C ILE A 453 -13.54 19.77 -9.00
N SER A 454 -13.47 20.81 -8.17
CA SER A 454 -13.82 22.19 -8.53
C SER A 454 -12.80 22.81 -9.49
N ASP A 455 -13.22 23.84 -10.25
CA ASP A 455 -12.33 24.53 -11.19
C ASP A 455 -11.13 25.21 -10.48
N ASP A 456 -11.30 25.67 -9.25
CA ASP A 456 -10.23 26.32 -8.46
C ASP A 456 -9.18 25.31 -7.96
N GLN A 457 -9.63 24.14 -7.47
CA GLN A 457 -8.73 23.05 -7.11
C GLN A 457 -7.95 22.53 -8.33
N LEU A 458 -8.58 22.52 -9.51
CA LEU A 458 -7.91 22.16 -10.76
C LEU A 458 -6.86 23.19 -11.18
N LYS A 459 -7.15 24.50 -11.03
CA LYS A 459 -6.19 25.57 -11.35
C LYS A 459 -4.96 25.49 -10.45
N ASN A 460 -5.13 25.34 -9.15
CA ASN A 460 -4.03 25.15 -8.19
C ASN A 460 -3.17 23.93 -8.52
N ALA A 461 -3.79 22.82 -8.96
CA ALA A 461 -3.06 21.62 -9.37
C ALA A 461 -2.25 21.85 -10.67
N ILE A 462 -2.78 22.65 -11.61
CA ILE A 462 -2.08 23.02 -12.83
C ILE A 462 -0.91 23.99 -12.53
N GLU A 463 -1.11 24.98 -11.66
CA GLU A 463 -0.06 25.93 -11.26
C GLU A 463 1.14 25.22 -10.63
N LYS A 464 0.90 24.24 -9.73
CA LYS A 464 1.97 23.40 -9.16
C LYS A 464 2.76 22.62 -10.21
N GLU A 465 2.13 22.22 -11.32
CA GLU A 465 2.80 21.57 -12.45
C GLU A 465 3.56 22.57 -13.32
N LEU A 466 3.00 23.76 -13.53
CA LEU A 466 3.63 24.84 -14.30
C LEU A 466 4.91 25.35 -13.63
N GLY A 467 5.00 25.34 -12.29
CA GLY A 467 6.21 25.68 -11.55
C GLY A 467 7.37 24.68 -11.66
N LYS A 468 7.20 23.61 -12.44
CA LYS A 468 8.22 22.57 -12.72
C LYS A 468 8.34 22.38 -14.24
N SER A 469 8.76 21.20 -14.72
CA SER A 469 8.79 20.90 -16.16
C SER A 469 7.45 20.93 -16.89
N GLY A 470 6.34 21.06 -16.16
CA GLY A 470 5.00 21.15 -16.75
C GLY A 470 4.75 22.43 -17.56
N CYS A 471 5.57 23.47 -17.42
CA CYS A 471 5.46 24.72 -18.20
C CYS A 471 5.58 24.50 -19.73
N PHE A 472 6.37 23.51 -20.17
CA PHE A 472 6.52 23.22 -21.60
C PHE A 472 5.42 22.30 -22.15
N VAL A 473 4.69 21.62 -21.27
CA VAL A 473 3.76 20.55 -21.58
C VAL A 473 2.40 21.07 -22.03
N GLY A 474 1.90 20.60 -23.18
CA GLY A 474 0.57 20.99 -23.68
C GLY A 474 -0.61 20.40 -22.88
N TYR A 475 -1.80 21.00 -23.00
CA TYR A 475 -3.01 20.63 -22.22
C TYR A 475 -3.37 19.14 -22.18
N ARG A 476 -3.03 18.38 -23.23
CA ARG A 476 -3.30 16.94 -23.30
C ARG A 476 -2.43 16.14 -22.34
N LYS A 477 -1.16 16.53 -22.22
CA LYS A 477 -0.20 15.89 -21.34
C LYS A 477 -0.35 16.41 -19.91
N MET A 478 -0.64 17.70 -19.72
CA MET A 478 -1.07 18.25 -18.43
C MET A 478 -2.28 17.47 -17.88
N TRP A 479 -3.27 17.19 -18.72
CA TRP A 479 -4.42 16.34 -18.36
C TRP A 479 -4.02 14.92 -17.95
N SER A 480 -2.98 14.35 -18.55
CA SER A 480 -2.44 13.03 -18.17
C SER A 480 -1.71 13.08 -16.82
N ARG A 481 -0.92 14.13 -16.54
CA ARG A 481 -0.22 14.33 -15.26
C ARG A 481 -1.20 14.44 -14.10
N LEU A 482 -2.22 15.27 -14.27
CA LEU A 482 -3.29 15.46 -13.30
C LEU A 482 -3.97 14.12 -12.96
N ARG A 483 -4.26 13.28 -13.96
CA ARG A 483 -4.87 11.96 -13.75
C ARG A 483 -4.00 11.01 -12.92
N LYS A 484 -2.68 10.98 -13.16
CA LYS A 484 -1.75 10.17 -12.35
C LYS A 484 -1.76 10.60 -10.89
N LYS A 485 -1.90 11.91 -10.63
CA LYS A 485 -2.03 12.49 -9.29
C LYS A 485 -3.45 12.37 -8.69
N GLY A 486 -4.31 11.54 -9.27
CA GLY A 486 -5.67 11.31 -8.78
C GLY A 486 -6.69 12.36 -9.20
N VAL A 487 -6.30 13.39 -9.97
CA VAL A 487 -7.20 14.45 -10.45
C VAL A 487 -7.90 14.00 -11.73
N ILE A 488 -9.10 13.44 -11.58
CA ILE A 488 -9.94 12.99 -12.69
C ILE A 488 -10.78 14.16 -13.19
N VAL A 489 -10.43 14.75 -14.33
CA VAL A 489 -11.16 15.88 -14.95
C VAL A 489 -11.35 15.70 -16.46
N LYS A 490 -12.26 16.46 -17.09
CA LYS A 490 -12.42 16.45 -18.56
C LYS A 490 -11.25 17.16 -19.22
N ARG A 491 -10.78 16.62 -20.35
CA ARG A 491 -9.68 17.20 -21.14
C ARG A 491 -9.95 18.64 -21.58
N ALA A 492 -11.20 18.96 -21.91
CA ALA A 492 -11.61 20.31 -22.31
C ALA A 492 -11.49 21.32 -21.16
N THR A 493 -11.77 20.88 -19.92
CA THR A 493 -11.63 21.71 -18.72
C THR A 493 -10.16 22.06 -18.48
N VAL A 494 -9.24 21.09 -18.56
CA VAL A 494 -7.78 21.35 -18.48
C VAL A 494 -7.32 22.30 -19.59
N MET A 495 -7.86 22.16 -20.80
CA MET A 495 -7.55 23.06 -21.91
C MET A 495 -7.98 24.51 -21.64
N ARG A 496 -9.14 24.70 -21.01
CA ARG A 496 -9.63 26.02 -20.61
C ARG A 496 -8.77 26.60 -19.50
N CYS A 497 -8.58 25.88 -18.39
CA CYS A 497 -7.78 26.36 -17.26
C CYS A 497 -6.32 26.66 -17.68
N LEU A 498 -5.70 25.81 -18.51
CA LEU A 498 -4.33 26.05 -18.98
C LEU A 498 -4.22 27.28 -19.91
N ARG A 499 -5.27 27.63 -20.66
CA ARG A 499 -5.28 28.86 -21.46
C ARG A 499 -5.39 30.12 -20.63
N GLU A 500 -6.06 30.03 -19.48
CA GLU A 500 -6.15 31.12 -18.51
C GLU A 500 -4.84 31.29 -17.74
N LEU A 501 -4.19 30.18 -17.36
CA LEU A 501 -2.97 30.18 -16.54
C LEU A 501 -1.66 30.38 -17.33
N ASP A 502 -1.57 29.90 -18.57
CA ASP A 502 -0.37 29.98 -19.42
C ASP A 502 -0.72 30.35 -20.89
N PRO A 503 -1.20 31.59 -21.14
CA PRO A 503 -1.56 32.03 -22.49
C PRO A 503 -0.35 32.07 -23.45
N ASP A 504 0.81 32.47 -22.97
CA ASP A 504 2.03 32.65 -23.77
C ASP A 504 2.67 31.31 -24.17
N GLY A 505 2.72 30.33 -23.29
CA GLY A 505 3.16 28.98 -23.63
C GLY A 505 2.22 28.32 -24.63
N VAL A 506 0.90 28.52 -24.52
CA VAL A 506 -0.09 28.01 -25.51
C VAL A 506 0.13 28.63 -26.90
N ASN A 507 0.39 29.93 -26.96
CA ASN A 507 0.64 30.64 -28.22
C ASN A 507 1.98 30.25 -28.86
N SER A 508 3.03 30.08 -28.07
CA SER A 508 4.34 29.61 -28.54
C SER A 508 4.27 28.22 -29.18
N ARG A 509 3.45 27.31 -28.63
CA ARG A 509 3.22 25.96 -29.18
C ARG A 509 2.44 25.95 -30.50
N ARG A 510 1.60 26.95 -30.77
CA ARG A 510 0.83 27.07 -32.04
C ARG A 510 1.70 27.43 -33.24
N LYS A 511 2.83 28.10 -33.04
CA LYS A 511 3.69 28.64 -34.12
C LYS A 511 4.58 27.59 -34.83
N LYS A 512 4.77 26.38 -34.28
CA LYS A 512 5.71 25.37 -34.80
C LYS A 512 4.99 24.08 -35.25
N ARG A 513 4.46 24.03 -36.48
CA ARG A 513 3.81 22.83 -37.03
C ARG A 513 4.70 22.15 -38.09
N LEU A 514 5.36 21.06 -37.69
CA LEU A 514 6.20 20.22 -38.56
C LEU A 514 5.37 19.41 -39.58
N ARG A 515 5.95 19.15 -40.76
CA ARG A 515 5.46 18.18 -41.75
C ARG A 515 5.83 16.76 -41.30
N ARG A 516 4.86 15.83 -41.34
CA ARG A 516 5.04 14.42 -40.95
C ARG A 516 5.57 13.61 -42.14
N ARG A 517 6.55 12.73 -41.90
CA ARG A 517 7.02 11.71 -42.85
C ARG A 517 6.41 10.35 -42.48
N ALA A 518 6.18 9.48 -43.46
CA ALA A 518 5.68 8.13 -43.23
C ALA A 518 6.83 7.21 -42.78
N TYR A 519 6.64 6.49 -41.67
CA TYR A 519 7.56 5.46 -41.17
C TYR A 519 6.78 4.19 -40.91
N HIS A 520 7.33 3.04 -41.29
CA HIS A 520 6.69 1.73 -41.16
C HIS A 520 7.63 0.74 -40.45
N SER A 521 7.09 0.01 -39.48
CA SER A 521 7.73 -1.11 -38.78
C SER A 521 6.70 -2.24 -38.68
N LYS A 522 7.14 -3.50 -38.68
CA LYS A 522 6.23 -4.66 -38.73
C LYS A 522 5.41 -4.83 -37.44
N GLY A 523 6.03 -4.61 -36.29
CA GLY A 523 5.44 -4.75 -34.96
C GLY A 523 6.42 -4.31 -33.87
N PRO A 524 6.03 -4.38 -32.58
CA PRO A 524 6.96 -4.11 -31.49
C PRO A 524 8.13 -5.09 -31.49
N ASN A 525 9.29 -4.64 -31.02
CA ASN A 525 10.56 -5.39 -30.98
C ASN A 525 11.11 -5.79 -32.35
N PHE A 526 10.54 -5.28 -33.44
CA PHE A 526 11.11 -5.48 -34.76
C PHE A 526 12.36 -4.63 -34.99
N ILE A 527 12.34 -3.36 -34.58
CA ILE A 527 13.51 -2.46 -34.64
C ILE A 527 13.49 -1.57 -33.41
N TRP A 528 14.57 -1.59 -32.63
CA TRP A 528 14.86 -0.61 -31.59
C TRP A 528 15.76 0.49 -32.12
N HIS A 529 15.47 1.74 -31.76
CA HIS A 529 16.26 2.91 -32.13
C HIS A 529 16.98 3.44 -30.89
N ILE A 530 18.31 3.40 -30.90
CA ILE A 530 19.16 3.88 -29.81
C ILE A 530 19.88 5.17 -30.21
N ASP A 531 20.07 6.09 -29.27
CA ASP A 531 20.73 7.38 -29.51
C ASP A 531 21.04 8.11 -28.19
N GLY A 532 22.02 9.01 -28.24
CA GLY A 532 22.39 9.94 -27.16
C GLY A 532 21.83 11.35 -27.37
N HIS A 533 21.53 12.06 -26.29
CA HIS A 533 21.11 13.46 -26.34
C HIS A 533 22.09 14.38 -25.61
N ASP A 534 22.94 15.05 -26.39
CA ASP A 534 24.13 15.75 -25.91
C ASP A 534 23.91 17.21 -25.45
N LYS A 535 22.69 17.77 -25.49
CA LYS A 535 22.49 19.20 -25.16
C LYS A 535 22.76 19.57 -23.71
N LEU A 536 22.74 18.60 -22.80
CA LEU A 536 23.03 18.81 -21.38
C LEU A 536 24.47 18.42 -21.00
N LYS A 537 25.23 17.88 -21.96
CA LYS A 537 26.63 17.47 -21.79
C LYS A 537 27.54 18.60 -21.32
N PRO A 538 27.38 19.87 -21.75
CA PRO A 538 28.17 20.98 -21.21
C PRO A 538 27.97 21.24 -19.71
N TYR A 539 26.88 20.72 -19.13
CA TYR A 539 26.55 20.84 -17.71
C TYR A 539 26.84 19.54 -16.94
N GLY A 540 27.48 18.56 -17.58
CA GLY A 540 27.84 17.29 -16.97
C GLY A 540 26.81 16.17 -17.13
N PHE A 541 25.63 16.40 -17.72
CA PHE A 541 24.61 15.36 -17.85
C PHE A 541 24.53 14.80 -19.27
N SER A 542 24.74 13.50 -19.39
CA SER A 542 24.63 12.77 -20.66
C SER A 542 23.36 11.91 -20.62
N VAL A 543 22.41 12.19 -21.51
CA VAL A 543 21.13 11.45 -21.58
C VAL A 543 21.22 10.43 -22.71
N HIS A 544 20.79 9.21 -22.49
CA HIS A 544 20.76 8.14 -23.49
C HIS A 544 19.36 7.49 -23.52
N GLY A 545 18.89 7.12 -24.70
CA GLY A 545 17.53 6.59 -24.83
C GLY A 545 17.42 5.48 -25.87
N CYS A 546 16.35 4.71 -25.74
CA CYS A 546 15.92 3.77 -26.74
C CYS A 546 14.41 3.82 -26.91
N ILE A 547 13.97 3.74 -28.17
CA ILE A 547 12.56 3.75 -28.51
C ILE A 547 12.25 2.65 -29.54
N ASP A 548 11.15 1.95 -29.30
CA ASP A 548 10.64 0.95 -30.23
C ASP A 548 10.06 1.59 -31.49
N GLY A 549 10.45 1.06 -32.65
CA GLY A 549 10.12 1.58 -33.97
C GLY A 549 8.64 1.46 -34.33
N PHE A 550 7.88 0.55 -33.73
CA PHE A 550 6.45 0.41 -34.00
C PHE A 550 5.61 1.16 -32.96
N SER A 551 5.65 0.70 -31.72
CA SER A 551 4.83 1.19 -30.60
C SER A 551 5.20 2.60 -30.17
N ARG A 552 6.40 3.09 -30.51
CA ARG A 552 6.97 4.34 -29.98
C ARG A 552 7.19 4.30 -28.47
N ARG A 553 7.20 3.10 -27.87
CA ARG A 553 7.48 2.95 -26.44
C ARG A 553 8.95 3.22 -26.19
N LEU A 554 9.24 4.07 -25.22
CA LEU A 554 10.59 4.21 -24.69
C LEU A 554 10.93 2.92 -23.93
N ILE A 555 11.98 2.25 -24.38
CA ILE A 555 12.49 1.05 -23.74
C ILE A 555 13.34 1.45 -22.53
N TRP A 556 14.21 2.44 -22.70
CA TRP A 556 14.92 3.11 -21.61
C TRP A 556 15.09 4.61 -21.90
N LEU A 557 15.30 5.39 -20.84
CA LEU A 557 15.66 6.80 -20.90
C LEU A 557 16.49 7.13 -19.64
N GLU A 558 17.80 7.08 -19.79
CA GLU A 558 18.75 7.13 -18.68
C GLU A 558 19.60 8.39 -18.74
N VAL A 559 20.13 8.79 -17.58
CA VAL A 559 21.10 9.88 -17.45
C VAL A 559 22.31 9.40 -16.65
N GLY A 560 23.49 9.71 -17.17
CA GLY A 560 24.78 9.43 -16.53
C GLY A 560 25.77 10.58 -16.69
N SER A 561 26.93 10.42 -16.08
CA SER A 561 28.04 11.38 -16.15
C SER A 561 28.70 11.42 -17.53
N THR A 562 28.69 10.31 -18.28
CA THR A 562 29.27 10.21 -19.63
C THR A 562 28.52 9.22 -20.53
N ASN A 563 28.37 9.57 -21.80
CA ASN A 563 27.93 8.66 -22.87
C ASN A 563 29.12 8.12 -23.69
N LYS A 564 30.37 8.42 -23.30
CA LYS A 564 31.55 7.97 -24.06
C LYS A 564 32.00 6.56 -23.70
N ASN A 565 31.57 6.02 -22.55
CA ASN A 565 31.90 4.65 -22.18
C ASN A 565 30.88 3.70 -22.83
N PRO A 566 31.27 2.87 -23.82
CA PRO A 566 30.37 1.93 -24.48
C PRO A 566 29.75 0.90 -23.50
N GLU A 567 30.44 0.59 -22.41
CA GLU A 567 30.00 -0.37 -21.41
C GLU A 567 28.74 0.09 -20.66
N VAL A 568 28.64 1.38 -20.37
CA VAL A 568 27.49 1.98 -19.69
C VAL A 568 26.23 1.83 -20.57
N ILE A 569 26.40 2.07 -21.86
CA ILE A 569 25.32 1.96 -22.85
C ILE A 569 24.96 0.49 -23.10
N ALA A 570 25.95 -0.41 -23.14
CA ALA A 570 25.75 -1.85 -23.20
C ALA A 570 24.97 -2.38 -22.00
N LYS A 571 25.24 -1.87 -20.79
CA LYS A 571 24.47 -2.18 -19.58
C LYS A 571 22.99 -1.81 -19.73
N TYR A 572 22.68 -0.60 -20.19
CA TYR A 572 21.29 -0.18 -20.41
C TYR A 572 20.57 -1.11 -21.39
N TYR A 573 21.27 -1.55 -22.43
CA TYR A 573 20.74 -2.50 -23.40
C TYR A 573 20.50 -3.89 -22.79
N LEU A 574 21.47 -4.45 -22.06
CA LEU A 574 21.35 -5.75 -21.40
C LEU A 574 20.21 -5.75 -20.36
N ASP A 575 20.13 -4.70 -19.53
CA ASP A 575 19.07 -4.52 -18.55
C ASP A 575 17.68 -4.46 -19.25
N ALA A 576 17.59 -3.77 -20.39
CA ALA A 576 16.37 -3.68 -21.19
C ALA A 576 15.97 -5.01 -21.83
N VAL A 577 16.92 -5.76 -22.41
CA VAL A 577 16.67 -7.09 -22.97
C VAL A 577 16.16 -8.03 -21.88
N LYS A 578 16.83 -8.05 -20.72
CA LYS A 578 16.43 -8.84 -19.55
C LYS A 578 15.02 -8.49 -19.06
N GLN A 579 14.73 -7.19 -18.91
CA GLN A 579 13.39 -6.73 -18.49
C GLN A 579 12.31 -7.05 -19.52
N SER A 580 12.64 -7.01 -20.81
CA SER A 580 11.67 -7.29 -21.89
C SER A 580 11.42 -8.78 -22.14
N GLY A 581 12.29 -9.64 -21.57
CA GLY A 581 12.22 -11.09 -21.71
C GLY A 581 12.53 -11.59 -23.12
N GLY A 582 13.35 -10.87 -23.88
CA GLY A 582 13.75 -11.26 -25.23
C GLY A 582 14.55 -10.19 -25.97
N VAL A 583 15.14 -10.59 -27.10
CA VAL A 583 16.02 -9.73 -27.92
C VAL A 583 15.23 -9.19 -29.12
N PRO A 584 15.32 -7.89 -29.47
CA PRO A 584 14.66 -7.37 -30.67
C PRO A 584 15.24 -8.00 -31.95
N ARG A 585 14.51 -7.91 -33.08
CA ARG A 585 15.04 -8.39 -34.38
C ARG A 585 16.20 -7.54 -34.89
N LYS A 586 16.14 -6.24 -34.62
CA LYS A 586 17.16 -5.30 -35.07
C LYS A 586 17.37 -4.17 -34.08
N ILE A 587 18.57 -3.63 -34.12
CA ILE A 587 18.91 -2.33 -33.55
C ILE A 587 19.31 -1.40 -34.68
N ARG A 588 18.84 -0.16 -34.59
CA ARG A 588 19.32 0.95 -35.41
C ARG A 588 20.00 1.97 -34.52
N SER A 589 21.19 2.36 -34.93
CA SER A 589 22.05 3.30 -34.25
C SER A 589 22.73 4.22 -35.27
N ASP A 590 23.29 5.31 -34.79
CA ASP A 590 24.24 6.12 -35.54
C ASP A 590 25.65 5.50 -35.51
N ASP A 591 26.56 6.08 -36.30
CA ASP A 591 27.94 5.61 -36.43
C ASP A 591 28.81 6.15 -35.27
N GLY A 592 28.42 5.79 -34.05
CA GLY A 592 29.03 6.21 -32.79
C GLY A 592 29.86 5.10 -32.15
N THR A 593 31.08 5.42 -31.72
CA THR A 593 31.98 4.47 -31.04
C THR A 593 31.39 3.89 -29.76
N GLU A 594 30.48 4.63 -29.13
CA GLU A 594 29.76 4.25 -27.92
C GLU A 594 28.79 3.07 -28.12
N ASN A 595 28.40 2.77 -29.36
CA ASN A 595 27.43 1.70 -29.67
C ASN A 595 28.09 0.38 -30.08
N SER A 596 29.43 0.37 -30.21
CA SER A 596 30.23 -0.79 -30.66
C SER A 596 30.03 -2.05 -29.78
N VAL A 597 29.92 -1.88 -28.47
CA VAL A 597 29.69 -3.01 -27.54
C VAL A 597 28.27 -3.56 -27.67
N ILE A 598 27.27 -2.69 -27.89
CA ILE A 598 25.90 -3.16 -28.17
C ILE A 598 25.87 -3.96 -29.48
N GLU A 599 26.54 -3.49 -30.52
CA GLU A 599 26.60 -4.20 -31.80
C GLU A 599 27.17 -5.62 -31.63
N ALA A 600 28.29 -5.76 -30.91
CA ALA A 600 28.90 -7.06 -30.64
C ALA A 600 27.96 -7.99 -29.84
N ILE A 601 27.38 -7.49 -28.75
CA ILE A 601 26.46 -8.26 -27.90
C ILE A 601 25.21 -8.66 -28.68
N HIS A 602 24.59 -7.73 -29.41
CA HIS A 602 23.36 -7.99 -30.15
C HIS A 602 23.58 -8.99 -31.29
N THR A 603 24.71 -8.88 -32.00
CA THR A 603 25.11 -9.82 -33.04
C THR A 603 25.35 -11.22 -32.48
N TYR A 604 26.01 -11.31 -31.31
CA TYR A 604 26.19 -12.56 -30.59
C TYR A 604 24.85 -13.21 -30.22
N LEU A 605 23.97 -12.47 -29.55
CA LEU A 605 22.65 -12.96 -29.12
C LEU A 605 21.73 -13.36 -30.28
N ARG A 606 21.99 -12.85 -31.49
CA ARG A 606 21.25 -13.20 -32.71
C ARG A 606 22.02 -14.15 -33.64
N SER A 607 23.17 -14.69 -33.23
CA SER A 607 24.01 -15.52 -34.09
C SER A 607 23.39 -16.91 -34.36
N SER A 608 22.63 -17.43 -33.41
CA SER A 608 21.94 -18.73 -33.46
C SER A 608 20.60 -18.69 -34.22
N HIS A 609 20.16 -17.51 -34.68
CA HIS A 609 18.82 -17.32 -35.24
C HIS A 609 18.78 -17.56 -36.76
N ASN A 610 17.66 -18.10 -37.25
CA ASN A 610 17.49 -18.52 -38.66
C ASN A 610 16.65 -17.55 -39.52
N ASP A 611 16.50 -16.28 -39.14
CA ASP A 611 15.78 -15.28 -39.95
C ASP A 611 16.73 -14.36 -40.75
N ASP A 612 16.20 -13.71 -41.78
CA ASP A 612 16.96 -12.83 -42.70
C ASP A 612 17.75 -11.70 -42.03
N ASN A 613 17.47 -11.42 -40.75
CA ASN A 613 18.04 -10.34 -39.96
C ASN A 613 18.98 -10.84 -38.85
N ALA A 614 19.30 -12.14 -38.80
CA ALA A 614 20.31 -12.70 -37.91
C ALA A 614 21.75 -12.34 -38.37
N GLY A 615 22.72 -12.46 -37.45
CA GLY A 615 24.12 -12.11 -37.71
C GLY A 615 24.33 -10.63 -38.06
N GLU A 616 25.23 -10.30 -38.99
CA GLU A 616 25.62 -8.92 -39.33
C GLU A 616 24.47 -7.99 -39.79
N ARG A 617 23.29 -8.54 -40.10
CA ARG A 617 22.11 -7.76 -40.55
C ARG A 617 21.19 -7.33 -39.42
N CYS A 618 21.46 -7.73 -38.17
CA CYS A 618 20.67 -7.32 -37.01
C CYS A 618 20.97 -5.89 -36.57
N PHE A 619 22.19 -5.42 -36.81
CA PHE A 619 22.60 -4.07 -36.44
C PHE A 619 22.67 -3.17 -37.69
N VAL A 620 21.93 -2.07 -37.68
CA VAL A 620 21.84 -1.14 -38.81
C VAL A 620 22.45 0.19 -38.41
N ILE A 621 23.69 0.41 -38.86
CA ILE A 621 24.38 1.71 -38.77
C ILE A 621 23.85 2.60 -39.90
N GLY A 622 23.39 3.79 -39.56
CA GLY A 622 22.95 4.79 -40.52
C GLY A 622 23.42 6.19 -40.15
N ARG A 623 23.37 7.13 -41.10
CA ARG A 623 23.60 8.56 -40.80
C ARG A 623 22.62 9.00 -39.69
N THR A 624 23.03 9.89 -38.77
CA THR A 624 22.16 10.47 -37.71
C THR A 624 20.78 10.91 -38.22
N THR A 625 20.71 11.51 -39.41
CA THR A 625 19.45 11.92 -40.08
C THR A 625 18.49 10.77 -40.47
N ALA A 626 18.94 9.52 -40.42
CA ALA A 626 18.17 8.32 -40.71
C ALA A 626 17.56 7.67 -39.43
N ASN A 627 18.05 8.02 -38.23
CA ASN A 627 17.51 7.56 -36.95
C ASN A 627 16.28 8.38 -36.51
N GLN A 628 15.34 8.55 -37.44
CA GLN A 628 14.28 9.57 -37.37
C GLN A 628 13.32 9.42 -36.19
N ILE A 629 13.24 8.24 -35.57
CA ILE A 629 12.25 7.96 -34.52
C ILE A 629 12.70 8.54 -33.19
N ILE A 630 13.91 8.21 -32.76
CA ILE A 630 14.47 8.72 -31.52
C ILE A 630 14.82 10.21 -31.65
N GLU A 631 15.28 10.65 -32.83
CA GLU A 631 15.49 12.09 -33.12
C GLU A 631 14.19 12.91 -33.06
N ALA A 632 13.08 12.35 -33.56
CA ALA A 632 11.77 12.97 -33.40
C ALA A 632 11.34 12.99 -31.93
N TYR A 633 11.70 11.95 -31.16
CA TYR A 633 11.48 11.93 -29.71
C TYR A 633 12.33 12.98 -29.00
N TRP A 634 13.61 13.18 -29.32
CA TRP A 634 14.45 14.24 -28.73
C TRP A 634 13.88 15.63 -28.95
N SER A 635 13.40 15.89 -30.16
CA SER A 635 12.68 17.12 -30.48
C SER A 635 11.40 17.33 -29.66
N GLN A 636 10.83 16.25 -29.14
CA GLN A 636 9.64 16.25 -28.30
C GLN A 636 10.01 16.32 -26.81
N LEU A 637 11.04 15.60 -26.38
CA LEU A 637 11.61 15.64 -25.03
C LEU A 637 12.01 17.08 -24.65
N VAL A 638 12.73 17.79 -25.52
CA VAL A 638 13.08 19.21 -25.31
C VAL A 638 11.84 20.09 -25.09
N LYS A 639 10.68 19.71 -25.66
CA LYS A 639 9.40 20.42 -25.46
C LYS A 639 8.61 19.93 -24.25
N ASP A 640 9.01 18.84 -23.59
CA ASP A 640 8.20 18.19 -22.53
C ASP A 640 8.90 18.14 -21.16
N GLY A 641 10.19 18.49 -21.06
CA GLY A 641 10.83 18.62 -19.75
C GLY A 641 12.25 19.20 -19.77
N PRO A 642 13.24 18.52 -20.37
CA PRO A 642 14.64 18.98 -20.35
C PRO A 642 14.92 20.35 -20.96
N GLY A 643 14.01 20.95 -21.73
CA GLY A 643 14.12 22.36 -22.12
C GLY A 643 14.18 23.30 -20.90
N TRP A 644 13.49 22.95 -19.82
CA TRP A 644 13.60 23.64 -18.53
C TRP A 644 15.00 23.48 -17.93
N TRP A 645 15.50 22.25 -17.81
CA TRP A 645 16.83 21.95 -17.27
C TRP A 645 17.96 22.61 -18.08
N ILE A 646 17.85 22.61 -19.41
CA ILE A 646 18.79 23.31 -20.29
C ILE A 646 18.80 24.81 -19.96
N ASN A 647 17.62 25.43 -19.83
CA ASN A 647 17.55 26.86 -19.48
C ASN A 647 18.04 27.11 -18.06
N PHE A 648 17.66 26.28 -17.10
CA PHE A 648 18.07 26.40 -15.70
C PHE A 648 19.60 26.36 -15.54
N PHE A 649 20.27 25.33 -16.10
CA PHE A 649 21.73 25.25 -16.03
C PHE A 649 22.42 26.31 -16.89
N LYS A 650 21.80 26.72 -18.00
CA LYS A 650 22.28 27.85 -18.80
C LYS A 650 22.23 29.15 -18.00
N ASP A 651 21.17 29.40 -17.26
CA ASP A 651 21.02 30.60 -16.43
C ASP A 651 22.07 30.61 -15.32
N LEU A 652 22.35 29.47 -14.68
CA LEU A 652 23.45 29.36 -13.71
C LEU A 652 24.81 29.71 -14.34
N SER A 653 25.07 29.25 -15.55
CA SER A 653 26.31 29.57 -16.27
C SER A 653 26.39 31.06 -16.65
N VAL A 654 25.30 31.64 -17.13
CA VAL A 654 25.22 33.08 -17.50
C VAL A 654 25.38 33.99 -16.28
N LEU A 655 24.84 33.59 -15.13
CA LEU A 655 25.01 34.30 -13.85
C LEU A 655 26.41 34.13 -13.24
N GLY A 656 27.30 33.37 -13.87
CA GLY A 656 28.65 33.10 -13.37
C GLY A 656 28.68 32.15 -12.17
N LEU A 657 27.59 31.45 -11.89
CA LEU A 657 27.45 30.52 -10.75
C LEU A 657 27.93 29.10 -11.09
N PHE A 658 28.03 28.76 -12.38
CA PHE A 658 28.48 27.45 -12.85
C PHE A 658 29.55 27.56 -13.94
N ASN A 659 30.67 26.85 -13.75
CA ASN A 659 31.71 26.69 -14.76
C ASN A 659 31.74 25.24 -15.30
N GLY A 660 31.27 25.06 -16.55
CA GLY A 660 31.24 23.75 -17.19
C GLY A 660 32.60 23.18 -17.58
N PHE A 661 33.69 23.94 -17.46
CA PHE A 661 35.05 23.45 -17.70
C PHE A 661 35.74 22.93 -16.43
N ASP A 662 35.14 23.17 -15.27
CA ASP A 662 35.65 22.76 -13.97
C ASP A 662 35.01 21.44 -13.54
N THR A 663 35.84 20.42 -13.29
CA THR A 663 35.41 19.08 -12.90
C THR A 663 34.72 19.08 -11.53
N VAL A 664 35.14 19.93 -10.60
CA VAL A 664 34.53 20.06 -9.27
C VAL A 664 33.13 20.68 -9.39
N HIS A 665 32.96 21.68 -10.25
CA HIS A 665 31.62 22.24 -10.51
C HIS A 665 30.70 21.21 -11.18
N GLN A 666 31.23 20.39 -12.11
CA GLN A 666 30.47 19.31 -12.74
C GLN A 666 30.05 18.23 -11.73
N ASP A 667 30.94 17.84 -10.81
CA ASP A 667 30.59 16.83 -9.80
C ASP A 667 29.64 17.39 -8.75
N CYS A 668 29.79 18.65 -8.35
CA CYS A 668 28.86 19.34 -7.46
C CYS A 668 27.45 19.44 -8.05
N ILE A 669 27.33 19.85 -9.31
CA ILE A 669 26.01 19.97 -9.95
C ILE A 669 25.36 18.59 -10.14
N ARG A 670 26.14 17.54 -10.43
CA ARG A 670 25.62 16.17 -10.49
C ARG A 670 25.19 15.67 -9.12
N PHE A 671 25.98 15.87 -8.08
CA PHE A 671 25.63 15.50 -6.71
C PHE A 671 24.29 16.13 -6.28
N CYS A 672 24.09 17.41 -6.58
CA CYS A 672 22.86 18.12 -6.20
C CYS A 672 21.63 17.78 -7.07
N PHE A 673 21.81 17.50 -8.37
CA PHE A 673 20.67 17.44 -9.29
C PHE A 673 20.49 16.10 -10.02
N MET A 674 21.47 15.19 -10.03
CA MET A 674 21.42 13.94 -10.82
C MET A 674 20.23 13.06 -10.43
N ASN A 675 20.01 12.82 -9.14
CA ASN A 675 18.90 11.98 -8.67
C ASN A 675 17.54 12.60 -9.02
N ILE A 676 17.39 13.92 -8.82
CA ILE A 676 16.17 14.66 -9.17
C ILE A 676 15.90 14.57 -10.67
N PHE A 677 16.93 14.80 -11.48
CA PHE A 677 16.81 14.77 -12.93
C PHE A 677 16.50 13.37 -13.47
N ARG A 678 17.15 12.32 -12.91
CA ARG A 678 16.89 10.92 -13.23
C ARG A 678 15.44 10.52 -12.93
N GLN A 679 14.94 10.84 -11.73
CA GLN A 679 13.55 10.59 -11.37
C GLN A 679 12.57 11.31 -12.31
N GLU A 680 12.91 12.53 -12.74
CA GLU A 680 12.10 13.25 -13.69
C GLU A 680 12.09 12.60 -15.08
N LEU A 681 13.23 12.14 -15.59
CA LEU A 681 13.31 11.40 -16.86
C LEU A 681 12.46 10.13 -16.81
N TYR A 682 12.48 9.38 -15.71
CA TYR A 682 11.61 8.20 -15.52
C TYR A 682 10.13 8.57 -15.57
N GLN A 683 9.73 9.67 -14.92
CA GLN A 683 8.36 10.16 -15.00
C GLN A 683 7.99 10.57 -16.43
N VAL A 684 8.88 11.24 -17.16
CA VAL A 684 8.68 11.61 -18.56
C VAL A 684 8.53 10.38 -19.44
N ALA A 685 9.37 9.36 -19.25
CA ALA A 685 9.30 8.11 -20.00
C ALA A 685 8.00 7.36 -19.73
N GLU A 686 7.61 7.24 -18.46
CA GLU A 686 6.36 6.58 -18.06
C GLU A 686 5.13 7.34 -18.60
N MET A 687 5.16 8.68 -18.56
CA MET A 687 4.11 9.50 -19.15
C MET A 687 4.02 9.34 -20.67
N TRP A 688 5.16 9.26 -21.34
CA TRP A 688 5.23 8.99 -22.76
C TRP A 688 4.65 7.61 -23.05
N ASN A 689 5.04 6.57 -22.33
CA ASN A 689 4.59 5.22 -22.64
C ASN A 689 3.07 5.01 -22.47
N GLN A 690 2.43 5.85 -21.64
CA GLN A 690 0.99 5.81 -21.41
C GLN A 690 0.16 6.81 -22.24
N HIS A 691 0.82 7.72 -22.99
CA HIS A 691 0.10 8.77 -23.71
C HIS A 691 -0.66 8.22 -24.93
N GLN A 692 -1.81 8.83 -25.24
CA GLN A 692 -2.55 8.47 -26.44
C GLN A 692 -1.95 9.12 -27.69
N ILE A 693 -1.45 8.31 -28.63
CA ILE A 693 -1.08 8.75 -29.98
C ILE A 693 -2.36 8.82 -30.82
N ALA A 694 -2.71 10.03 -31.26
CA ALA A 694 -3.94 10.30 -32.00
C ALA A 694 -3.74 10.23 -33.52
N SER A 695 -4.82 9.90 -34.25
CA SER A 695 -4.84 10.01 -35.71
C SER A 695 -4.63 11.46 -36.18
N SER A 696 -3.90 11.65 -37.27
CA SER A 696 -3.85 12.97 -37.92
C SER A 696 -5.15 13.23 -38.67
N ARG A 697 -5.66 14.47 -38.59
CA ARG A 697 -6.81 14.94 -39.40
C ARG A 697 -6.53 14.94 -40.91
N PHE A 698 -5.26 14.85 -41.31
CA PHE A 698 -4.81 14.76 -42.68
C PHE A 698 -4.55 13.27 -42.93
N GLY A 699 -5.28 12.63 -43.84
CA GLY A 699 -5.36 11.18 -44.06
C GLY A 699 -4.07 10.41 -44.40
N ASN A 700 -2.89 10.96 -44.11
CA ASN A 700 -1.58 10.39 -44.42
C ASN A 700 -0.90 9.73 -43.20
N SER A 701 -1.63 9.36 -42.13
CA SER A 701 -1.02 8.62 -41.01
C SER A 701 -1.05 7.12 -41.26
N THR A 702 -0.03 6.58 -41.92
CA THR A 702 0.25 5.13 -41.95
C THR A 702 0.88 4.62 -40.65
N GLY A 703 1.17 5.50 -39.69
CA GLY A 703 1.73 5.13 -38.39
C GLY A 703 0.67 4.59 -37.41
N PRO A 704 1.09 3.73 -36.46
CA PRO A 704 0.20 3.09 -35.51
C PRO A 704 -0.43 4.11 -34.54
N ARG A 705 -1.66 3.81 -34.10
CA ARG A 705 -2.50 4.67 -33.25
C ARG A 705 -2.79 3.91 -31.97
N GLY A 706 -2.59 4.51 -30.81
CA GLY A 706 -2.78 3.80 -29.55
C GLY A 706 -1.94 4.41 -28.43
N LYS A 707 -1.95 3.76 -27.27
CA LYS A 707 -0.94 4.03 -26.24
C LYS A 707 0.31 3.20 -26.54
N PRO A 708 1.53 3.74 -26.43
CA PRO A 708 2.75 2.96 -26.64
C PRO A 708 2.79 1.66 -25.86
N ASP A 709 2.45 1.66 -24.57
CA ASP A 709 2.38 0.43 -23.76
C ASP A 709 1.39 -0.59 -24.33
N CYS A 710 0.20 -0.18 -24.75
CA CYS A 710 -0.76 -1.10 -25.36
C CYS A 710 -0.25 -1.65 -26.69
N MET A 711 0.35 -0.81 -27.55
CA MET A 711 0.88 -1.26 -28.84
C MET A 711 2.07 -2.19 -28.69
N TYR A 712 2.83 -2.04 -27.60
CA TYR A 712 3.99 -2.86 -27.29
C TYR A 712 3.59 -4.20 -26.66
N PHE A 713 2.78 -4.19 -25.60
CA PHE A 713 2.43 -5.39 -24.84
C PHE A 713 1.22 -6.14 -25.39
N LEU A 714 0.35 -5.49 -26.16
CA LEU A 714 -0.87 -6.08 -26.74
C LEU A 714 -0.89 -5.94 -28.27
N PRO A 715 0.16 -6.43 -28.97
CA PRO A 715 0.32 -6.24 -30.41
C PRO A 715 -0.85 -6.81 -31.23
N HIS A 716 -1.52 -7.86 -30.73
CA HIS A 716 -2.67 -8.50 -31.37
C HIS A 716 -3.85 -7.54 -31.53
N LEU A 717 -4.01 -6.55 -30.65
CA LEU A 717 -5.05 -5.50 -30.78
C LEU A 717 -4.79 -4.56 -31.96
N TYR A 718 -3.60 -4.62 -32.54
CA TYR A 718 -3.15 -3.79 -33.65
C TYR A 718 -2.84 -4.62 -34.91
N ASN A 719 -3.32 -5.88 -34.96
CA ASN A 719 -3.11 -6.82 -36.06
C ASN A 719 -1.61 -7.07 -36.36
N THR A 720 -0.81 -7.14 -35.31
CA THR A 720 0.62 -7.50 -35.38
C THR A 720 0.94 -8.48 -34.24
N GLU A 721 2.16 -9.00 -34.24
CA GLU A 721 2.73 -9.83 -33.19
C GLU A 721 3.95 -9.16 -32.53
N ASP A 722 4.43 -9.73 -31.43
CA ASP A 722 5.70 -9.36 -30.80
C ASP A 722 6.84 -10.06 -31.54
N PHE A 723 7.83 -9.29 -32.00
CA PHE A 723 8.93 -9.82 -32.82
C PHE A 723 10.18 -10.18 -32.02
N LYS A 724 10.15 -10.12 -30.68
CA LYS A 724 11.30 -10.54 -29.87
C LYS A 724 11.51 -12.06 -29.91
N ASP A 725 12.76 -12.47 -29.79
CA ASP A 725 13.12 -13.89 -29.62
C ASP A 725 13.51 -14.19 -28.17
N ILE A 726 13.25 -15.41 -27.72
CA ILE A 726 13.44 -15.85 -26.34
C ILE A 726 14.55 -16.91 -26.34
N ASP A 727 15.78 -16.47 -26.16
CA ASP A 727 16.87 -17.35 -25.71
C ASP A 727 17.39 -16.82 -24.37
N LEU A 728 16.91 -17.43 -23.29
CA LEU A 728 17.21 -16.99 -21.92
C LEU A 728 18.52 -17.60 -21.39
N HIS A 729 19.08 -18.60 -22.07
CA HIS A 729 20.22 -19.35 -21.56
C HIS A 729 21.57 -18.64 -21.83
N GLU A 730 21.70 -17.94 -22.95
CA GLU A 730 22.90 -17.16 -23.32
C GLU A 730 23.00 -15.83 -22.54
N LEU A 731 21.89 -15.33 -21.99
CA LEU A 731 21.83 -14.08 -21.21
C LEU A 731 22.40 -14.23 -19.80
N GLU A 732 22.44 -15.44 -19.24
CA GLU A 732 23.00 -15.69 -17.91
C GLU A 732 24.54 -15.75 -17.93
N GLU A 733 25.16 -16.20 -19.02
CA GLU A 733 26.62 -16.27 -19.18
C GLU A 733 27.29 -14.90 -19.40
N LEU A 734 26.57 -13.93 -19.98
CA LEU A 734 27.06 -12.55 -20.17
C LEU A 734 27.11 -11.73 -18.87
N ASN A 735 26.70 -12.32 -17.74
CA ASN A 735 26.52 -11.63 -16.47
C ASN A 735 27.55 -12.11 -15.42
N ASP A 736 28.84 -11.87 -15.70
CA ASP A 736 29.90 -12.01 -14.71
C ASP A 736 30.21 -10.66 -14.03
N ASN A 737 30.38 -10.70 -12.71
CA ASN A 737 30.34 -9.53 -11.84
C ASN A 737 31.59 -8.62 -11.97
N SER A 738 31.48 -7.44 -12.61
CA SER A 738 32.18 -6.21 -12.16
C SER A 738 31.72 -4.92 -12.89
N THR A 739 31.36 -3.90 -12.09
CA THR A 739 31.53 -2.43 -12.34
C THR A 739 31.35 -1.87 -13.76
N MET A 740 30.12 -1.54 -14.21
CA MET A 740 29.92 -0.89 -15.54
C MET A 740 28.94 0.30 -15.51
N CYS A 741 28.78 0.98 -14.38
CA CYS A 741 28.34 2.38 -14.38
C CYS A 741 29.49 3.19 -13.81
N SER A 742 29.99 4.17 -14.57
CA SER A 742 30.82 5.21 -13.98
C SER A 742 30.05 5.86 -12.84
N ALA A 743 30.71 6.12 -11.71
CA ALA A 743 30.11 6.89 -10.64
C ALA A 743 29.54 8.22 -11.19
N ASP A 744 28.42 8.67 -10.61
CA ASP A 744 27.76 9.90 -11.04
C ASP A 744 28.66 11.13 -10.77
N PHE A 745 29.62 11.02 -9.85
CA PHE A 745 30.62 12.02 -9.43
C PHE A 745 31.82 11.27 -8.82
N SER A 746 32.94 11.95 -8.59
CA SER A 746 34.13 11.31 -7.99
C SER A 746 33.91 10.93 -6.52
N GLU A 747 34.59 9.87 -6.05
CA GLU A 747 34.54 9.43 -4.65
C GLU A 747 35.06 10.52 -3.71
N GLU A 748 36.11 11.24 -4.12
CA GLU A 748 36.69 12.34 -3.35
C GLU A 748 35.69 13.50 -3.18
N PHE A 749 34.90 13.78 -4.22
CA PHE A 749 33.87 14.81 -4.15
C PHE A 749 32.71 14.38 -3.24
N GLU A 750 32.29 13.10 -3.32
CA GLU A 750 31.24 12.56 -2.45
C GLU A 750 31.62 12.67 -0.97
N GLU A 751 32.82 12.24 -0.61
CA GLU A 751 33.33 12.35 0.76
C GLU A 751 33.35 13.80 1.24
N PHE A 752 33.87 14.71 0.41
CA PHE A 752 33.88 16.14 0.70
C PHE A 752 32.47 16.69 0.95
N ALA A 753 31.53 16.42 0.04
CA ALA A 753 30.17 16.91 0.12
C ALA A 753 29.47 16.38 1.37
N LEU A 754 29.63 15.09 1.71
CA LEU A 754 29.05 14.47 2.90
C LEU A 754 29.62 15.08 4.20
N ILE A 755 30.91 15.40 4.24
CA ILE A 755 31.53 16.07 5.40
C ILE A 755 30.93 17.46 5.58
N VAL A 756 30.89 18.27 4.51
CA VAL A 756 30.33 19.63 4.55
C VAL A 756 28.86 19.60 4.97
N MET A 757 28.07 18.67 4.41
CA MET A 757 26.67 18.50 4.76
C MET A 757 26.48 18.14 6.24
N ASN A 758 27.31 17.24 6.77
CA ASN A 758 27.24 16.86 8.19
C ASN A 758 27.58 18.05 9.11
N VAL A 759 28.64 18.79 8.79
CA VAL A 759 29.07 19.96 9.57
C VAL A 759 28.01 21.07 9.56
N LEU A 760 27.37 21.30 8.41
CA LEU A 760 26.38 22.37 8.23
C LEU A 760 24.93 21.93 8.50
N GLY A 761 24.70 20.65 8.84
CA GLY A 761 23.36 20.10 9.08
C GLY A 761 22.46 20.10 7.84
N LEU A 762 23.03 19.87 6.66
CA LEU A 762 22.32 19.85 5.38
C LEU A 762 21.89 18.42 4.99
N SER A 763 20.78 18.30 4.27
CA SER A 763 20.24 17.03 3.76
C SER A 763 20.32 16.93 2.23
N LEU A 764 20.23 15.71 1.71
CA LEU A 764 20.18 15.48 0.26
C LEU A 764 18.87 16.07 -0.32
N PRO A 765 18.95 16.76 -1.48
CA PRO A 765 17.84 17.54 -2.00
C PRO A 765 16.75 16.65 -2.60
N GLN A 766 15.50 16.98 -2.33
CA GLN A 766 14.32 16.28 -2.86
C GLN A 766 13.64 17.06 -4.01
N ASP A 767 13.95 18.35 -4.15
CA ASP A 767 13.49 19.17 -5.25
C ASP A 767 14.55 20.15 -5.76
N VAL A 768 14.24 20.85 -6.85
CA VAL A 768 15.22 21.69 -7.55
C VAL A 768 15.62 22.92 -6.75
N ASN A 769 14.76 23.43 -5.85
CA ASN A 769 15.10 24.57 -5.02
C ASN A 769 16.08 24.16 -3.92
N GLU A 770 15.83 23.02 -3.27
CA GLU A 770 16.77 22.43 -2.31
C GLU A 770 18.10 22.07 -2.99
N GLY A 771 18.04 21.53 -4.21
CA GLY A 771 19.24 21.24 -5.00
C GLY A 771 20.06 22.49 -5.30
N LEU A 772 19.39 23.60 -5.60
CA LEU A 772 20.06 24.89 -5.82
C LEU A 772 20.68 25.46 -4.54
N ASP A 773 19.98 25.40 -3.41
CA ASP A 773 20.51 25.85 -2.12
C ASP A 773 21.75 25.04 -1.73
N LEU A 774 21.69 23.70 -1.85
CA LEU A 774 22.82 22.83 -1.57
C LEU A 774 24.00 23.11 -2.52
N TYR A 775 23.73 23.27 -3.82
CA TYR A 775 24.75 23.62 -4.81
C TYR A 775 25.50 24.89 -4.43
N LEU A 776 24.77 25.96 -4.11
CA LEU A 776 25.37 27.25 -3.76
C LEU A 776 26.19 27.17 -2.47
N ARG A 777 25.75 26.41 -1.47
CA ARG A 777 26.49 26.20 -0.21
C ARG A 777 27.77 25.40 -0.43
N LEU A 778 27.71 24.30 -1.19
CA LEU A 778 28.88 23.50 -1.49
C LEU A 778 29.93 24.31 -2.27
N ILE A 779 29.51 25.05 -3.29
CA ILE A 779 30.41 25.94 -4.04
C ILE A 779 31.00 27.04 -3.15
N GLN A 780 30.24 27.59 -2.21
CA GLN A 780 30.78 28.57 -1.24
C GLN A 780 31.87 27.97 -0.35
N GLU A 781 31.68 26.75 0.16
CA GLU A 781 32.72 26.10 0.97
C GLU A 781 33.93 25.68 0.13
N ILE A 782 33.74 25.23 -1.11
CA ILE A 782 34.83 24.95 -2.05
C ILE A 782 35.67 26.21 -2.28
N ASN A 783 35.02 27.35 -2.53
CA ASN A 783 35.68 28.64 -2.71
C ASN A 783 36.32 29.20 -1.43
N ARG A 784 36.03 28.67 -0.25
CA ARG A 784 36.73 29.01 0.99
C ARG A 784 38.00 28.18 1.22
N LEU A 785 38.05 27.00 0.62
CA LEU A 785 39.14 26.04 0.76
C LEU A 785 40.16 26.12 -0.38
N THR A 786 39.81 26.83 -1.46
CA THR A 786 40.67 27.17 -2.60
C THR A 786 41.10 28.63 -2.51
#